data_AF-A0A7C6HKW0-F1
#
_entry.id   AF-A0A7C6HKW0-F1
#
_cell.length_a   1.000
_cell.length_b   1.000
_cell.length_c   1.000
_cell.angle_alpha   90.00
_cell.angle_beta   90.00
_cell.angle_gamma   90.00
#
_symmetry.space_group_name_H-M   'P 1'
#
loop_
_entity.id
_entity.type
_entity.pdbx_description
1 polymer ?
#
loop_
_entity_poly.entity_id
_entity_poly.type
_entity_poly.pdbx_seq_one_letter_code
_entity_poly.pdbx_strand_id
1 'polypeptide(L)'
;MMKKICVVLLVLALLATLLVPILSHAASEDELTILFTHDLHDNLENFNVEIDGKIHSRGGFARLYSAIIEERQLDQDLLLVDAGDFSMGTLFQTIFATEAPALRLMGKMGFDATTLGNHEYDFRTEGLAKSLISAKNSGDPLPEIVVSNTDIPKDNDRELLDLKAAFAEYGVKDYTVIEKKGFKIGLFGLMGYEADSNAPMAKVAFRDMIEESKRVVKTLKEDEKVDLIIALSHSGTDGEPGKTEDEVLAKEVPEIDLVISGHSHTVLDQPIQIDDSFVVSAGYYGENLGKVVLQKNIDVWDLKDYQLIPIDDSFAVDPAISAIIEDYKDIIDEEYLSLYDLHYDQVVAQSPFNFTPAAKLGAVQEEEPLGNLICDAYVYAVKEAEGEAYEKVDVAIVPVGVIRDSIVAGDLTVKDVFKISPLGIGEDKISGYPLLDVYLTGKELKTAAEVDASVQPLMLAAQLYMSGLQYSFNPNRMIFNKVTDISLFDDISTSELDEDKLYRVVTNLYSAQMLGAVTDLSKGILSLVPKDENGVALENFEDRIIYDGDKEVKEWVALTSYLQSFDKKDGIAQIDEKYAGPLNRKIVNTESDLVSRFEKPNIIALVIYLIIIVVLVIVILLIRFIVRKIRNRKRKKINKE
;
A
#
# COMPACT_ATOMS: atom_id res chain seq x y z
N MET A 1 -11.36 68.72 30.02
CA MET A 1 -12.49 68.17 29.24
C MET A 1 -12.01 67.28 28.09
N MET A 2 -11.07 67.72 27.25
CA MET A 2 -10.46 66.91 26.17
C MET A 2 -9.89 65.54 26.59
N LYS A 3 -9.19 65.42 27.72
CA LYS A 3 -8.62 64.12 28.16
C LYS A 3 -9.67 63.06 28.50
N LYS A 4 -10.88 63.46 28.96
CA LYS A 4 -11.96 62.51 29.24
C LYS A 4 -12.67 62.06 27.97
N ILE A 5 -12.73 62.92 26.95
CA ILE A 5 -13.32 62.62 25.65
C ILE A 5 -12.43 61.65 24.86
N CYS A 6 -11.10 61.82 24.90
CA CYS A 6 -10.18 60.88 24.25
C CYS A 6 -10.20 59.48 24.87
N VAL A 7 -10.36 59.36 26.21
CA VAL A 7 -10.44 58.05 26.86
C VAL A 7 -11.74 57.32 26.53
N VAL A 8 -12.87 58.04 26.46
CA VAL A 8 -14.16 57.45 26.06
C VAL A 8 -14.14 57.02 24.59
N LEU A 9 -13.51 57.80 23.69
CA LEU A 9 -13.35 57.42 22.29
C LEU A 9 -12.40 56.24 22.09
N LEU A 10 -11.34 56.12 22.90
CA LEU A 10 -10.45 54.95 22.88
C LEU A 10 -11.13 53.69 23.41
N VAL A 11 -11.94 53.80 24.46
CA VAL A 11 -12.70 52.66 25.01
C VAL A 11 -13.81 52.22 24.04
N LEU A 12 -14.48 53.16 23.37
CA LEU A 12 -15.46 52.85 22.31
C LEU A 12 -14.80 52.24 21.06
N ALA A 13 -13.59 52.68 20.69
CA ALA A 13 -12.83 52.06 19.60
C ALA A 13 -12.34 50.64 19.96
N LEU A 14 -11.95 50.40 21.22
CA LEU A 14 -11.54 49.08 21.71
C LEU A 14 -12.75 48.11 21.85
N LEU A 15 -13.93 48.64 22.21
CA LEU A 15 -15.19 47.88 22.24
C LEU A 15 -15.72 47.58 20.84
N ALA A 16 -15.47 48.46 19.85
CA ALA A 16 -15.84 48.23 18.46
C ALA A 16 -14.93 47.18 17.78
N THR A 17 -13.68 46.99 18.23
CA THR A 17 -12.80 45.90 17.75
C THR A 17 -13.09 44.55 18.40
N LEU A 18 -13.79 44.51 19.55
CA LEU A 18 -14.27 43.28 20.20
C LEU A 18 -15.63 42.79 19.65
N LEU A 19 -16.18 43.48 18.65
CA LEU A 19 -17.48 43.23 18.04
C LEU A 19 -17.37 42.98 16.53
N VAL A 20 -16.22 42.50 16.06
CA VAL A 20 -16.19 41.78 14.78
C VAL A 20 -16.98 40.51 15.03
N PRO A 21 -18.17 40.32 14.42
CA PRO A 21 -18.79 39.02 14.44
C PRO A 21 -17.79 38.11 13.74
N ILE A 22 -17.31 37.07 14.42
CA ILE A 22 -16.85 35.89 13.73
C ILE A 22 -18.07 35.48 12.90
N LEU A 23 -18.04 35.77 11.61
CA LEU A 23 -18.98 35.22 10.65
C LEU A 23 -18.63 33.73 10.57
N SER A 24 -19.04 32.98 11.59
CA SER A 24 -19.35 31.57 11.41
C SER A 24 -20.50 31.59 10.41
N HIS A 25 -20.18 31.31 9.14
CA HIS A 25 -21.20 30.88 8.20
C HIS A 25 -21.77 29.60 8.78
N ALA A 26 -22.86 29.71 9.54
CA ALA A 26 -23.73 28.56 9.74
C ALA A 26 -24.07 28.04 8.34
N ALA A 27 -23.81 26.77 8.09
CA ALA A 27 -24.17 26.14 6.82
C ALA A 27 -25.63 26.46 6.51
N SER A 28 -25.90 26.92 5.28
CA SER A 28 -27.28 27.22 4.89
C SER A 28 -28.15 25.96 4.93
N GLU A 29 -29.48 26.09 5.04
CA GLU A 29 -30.39 24.93 5.08
C GLU A 29 -30.27 24.01 3.85
N ASP A 30 -29.64 24.49 2.77
CA ASP A 30 -29.42 23.76 1.52
C ASP A 30 -28.01 23.16 1.39
N GLU A 31 -27.18 23.20 2.45
CA GLU A 31 -25.79 22.73 2.43
C GLU A 31 -25.56 21.50 3.32
N LEU A 32 -24.83 20.51 2.78
CA LEU A 32 -24.38 19.33 3.51
C LEU A 32 -22.84 19.31 3.58
N THR A 33 -22.31 19.24 4.80
CA THR A 33 -20.88 18.99 5.04
C THR A 33 -20.65 17.49 5.14
N ILE A 34 -19.69 16.99 4.38
CA ILE A 34 -19.25 15.60 4.38
C ILE A 34 -17.76 15.60 4.75
N LEU A 35 -17.45 14.96 5.86
CA LEU A 35 -16.09 14.65 6.27
C LEU A 35 -15.76 13.22 5.84
N PHE A 36 -14.54 13.00 5.37
CA PHE A 36 -14.15 11.68 4.90
C PHE A 36 -12.69 11.32 5.15
N THR A 37 -12.46 10.02 5.30
CA THR A 37 -11.15 9.38 5.33
C THR A 37 -11.14 8.14 4.44
N HIS A 38 -9.97 7.54 4.26
CA HIS A 38 -9.74 6.21 3.72
C HIS A 38 -8.29 5.81 4.04
N ASP A 39 -7.96 4.54 3.87
CA ASP A 39 -6.59 4.03 4.01
C ASP A 39 -5.93 4.44 5.34
N LEU A 40 -6.68 4.38 6.44
CA LEU A 40 -6.19 4.74 7.77
C LEU A 40 -5.12 3.75 8.26
N HIS A 41 -5.17 2.50 7.82
CA HIS A 41 -4.13 1.48 8.02
C HIS A 41 -3.64 1.34 9.47
N ASP A 42 -4.57 1.33 10.43
CA ASP A 42 -4.27 1.24 11.86
C ASP A 42 -3.28 2.32 12.38
N ASN A 43 -3.17 3.47 11.72
CA ASN A 43 -2.38 4.63 12.20
C ASN A 43 -3.13 5.38 13.31
N LEU A 44 -3.41 4.66 14.40
CA LEU A 44 -4.14 5.18 15.56
C LEU A 44 -3.31 6.24 16.31
N GLU A 45 -1.99 6.05 16.36
CA GLU A 45 -1.03 7.01 16.90
C GLU A 45 -0.56 8.00 15.84
N ASN A 46 -0.09 9.16 16.27
CA ASN A 46 0.61 10.09 15.38
C ASN A 46 2.00 9.55 15.03
N PHE A 47 2.46 9.83 13.82
CA PHE A 47 3.76 9.40 13.32
C PHE A 47 4.57 10.58 12.78
N ASN A 48 5.85 10.34 12.50
CA ASN A 48 6.77 11.33 11.97
C ASN A 48 7.00 11.09 10.49
N VAL A 49 6.88 12.14 9.69
CA VAL A 49 7.15 12.12 8.25
C VAL A 49 8.18 13.17 7.88
N GLU A 50 9.04 12.85 6.91
CA GLU A 50 9.96 13.83 6.33
C GLU A 50 9.31 14.56 5.14
N ILE A 51 9.05 15.85 5.29
CA ILE A 51 8.55 16.73 4.23
C ILE A 51 9.59 17.83 4.03
N ASP A 52 10.09 17.96 2.79
CA ASP A 52 11.10 18.97 2.41
C ASP A 52 12.34 19.02 3.35
N GLY A 53 12.81 17.85 3.79
CA GLY A 53 13.98 17.72 4.65
C GLY A 53 13.74 18.10 6.11
N LYS A 54 12.49 18.20 6.55
CA LYS A 54 12.09 18.44 7.93
C LYS A 54 11.16 17.34 8.41
N ILE A 55 11.29 16.99 9.70
CA ILE A 55 10.39 16.04 10.34
C ILE A 55 9.15 16.77 10.84
N HIS A 56 7.99 16.27 10.43
CA HIS A 56 6.67 16.76 10.83
C HIS A 56 5.90 15.63 11.52
N SER A 57 5.18 15.95 12.60
CA SER A 57 4.25 15.01 13.21
C SER A 57 2.90 15.09 12.48
N ARG A 58 2.36 13.93 12.10
CA ARG A 58 1.09 13.80 11.35
C ARG A 58 0.19 12.71 11.92
N GLY A 59 -1.09 12.79 11.55
CA GLY A 59 -2.09 11.76 11.78
C GLY A 59 -2.40 11.50 13.26
N GLY A 60 -2.89 10.28 13.51
CA GLY A 60 -3.34 9.82 14.82
C GLY A 60 -4.80 10.13 15.10
N PHE A 61 -5.54 9.09 15.53
CA PHE A 61 -6.99 9.15 15.75
C PHE A 61 -7.38 10.18 16.81
N ALA A 62 -6.53 10.40 17.82
CA ALA A 62 -6.79 11.39 18.86
C ALA A 62 -6.78 12.84 18.34
N ARG A 63 -5.93 13.16 17.35
CA ARG A 63 -5.92 14.47 16.69
C ARG A 63 -7.00 14.59 15.64
N LEU A 64 -7.18 13.52 14.86
CA LEU A 64 -8.26 13.42 13.87
C LEU A 64 -9.62 13.64 14.54
N TYR A 65 -9.85 13.06 15.72
CA TYR A 65 -11.09 13.27 16.48
C TYR A 65 -11.26 14.72 16.94
N SER A 66 -10.19 15.39 17.39
CA SER A 66 -10.24 16.81 17.71
C SER A 66 -10.63 17.67 16.50
N ALA A 67 -10.06 17.38 15.32
CA ALA A 67 -10.43 18.06 14.07
C ALA A 67 -11.91 17.82 13.71
N ILE A 68 -12.41 16.57 13.84
CA ILE A 68 -13.82 16.23 13.65
C ILE A 68 -14.72 17.00 14.63
N ILE A 69 -14.30 17.15 15.90
CA ILE A 69 -15.05 17.92 16.90
C ILE A 69 -15.13 19.39 16.50
N GLU A 70 -14.04 19.99 16.03
CA GLU A 70 -14.03 21.39 15.57
C GLU A 70 -14.99 21.59 14.39
N GLU A 71 -15.00 20.68 13.42
CA GLU A 71 -15.94 20.71 12.30
C GLU A 71 -17.40 20.50 12.75
N ARG A 72 -17.64 19.60 13.71
CA ARG A 72 -18.98 19.41 14.32
C ARG A 72 -19.48 20.63 15.09
N GLN A 73 -18.60 21.52 15.56
CA GLN A 73 -19.02 22.79 16.15
C GLN A 73 -19.54 23.77 15.10
N LEU A 74 -19.07 23.66 13.86
CA LEU A 74 -19.55 24.44 12.72
C LEU A 74 -20.82 23.83 12.11
N ASP A 75 -20.88 22.50 12.07
CA ASP A 75 -22.00 21.74 11.50
C ASP A 75 -22.27 20.46 12.31
N GLN A 76 -23.25 20.52 13.23
CA GLN A 76 -23.57 19.39 14.12
C GLN A 76 -24.15 18.18 13.38
N ASP A 77 -24.77 18.41 12.22
CA ASP A 77 -25.43 17.38 11.41
C ASP A 77 -24.59 17.01 10.19
N LEU A 78 -23.26 17.18 10.24
CA LEU A 78 -22.37 16.70 9.19
C LEU A 78 -22.43 15.16 9.06
N LEU A 79 -22.09 14.68 7.86
CA LEU A 79 -21.86 13.26 7.58
C LEU A 79 -20.36 12.96 7.71
N LEU A 80 -19.99 11.89 8.41
CA LEU A 80 -18.61 11.42 8.52
C LEU A 80 -18.51 9.98 8.02
N VAL A 81 -17.69 9.74 6.99
CA VAL A 81 -17.59 8.44 6.31
C VAL A 81 -16.14 8.04 6.03
N ASP A 82 -15.93 6.76 5.74
CA ASP A 82 -14.62 6.21 5.41
C ASP A 82 -14.70 5.27 4.20
N ALA A 83 -13.69 5.26 3.32
CA ALA A 83 -13.69 4.44 2.10
C ALA A 83 -12.82 3.16 2.19
N GLY A 84 -12.67 2.57 3.38
CA GLY A 84 -12.02 1.26 3.56
C GLY A 84 -10.52 1.33 3.82
N ASP A 85 -9.90 0.16 4.04
CA ASP A 85 -8.52 0.01 4.54
C ASP A 85 -8.28 0.79 5.84
N PHE A 86 -9.23 0.68 6.76
CA PHE A 86 -9.06 1.25 8.09
C PHE A 86 -8.10 0.42 8.96
N SER A 87 -7.86 -0.85 8.59
CA SER A 87 -6.98 -1.79 9.29
C SER A 87 -5.69 -2.13 8.52
N MET A 88 -4.77 -2.83 9.20
CA MET A 88 -3.44 -3.27 8.73
C MET A 88 -2.42 -2.15 8.55
N GLY A 89 -1.20 -2.37 9.03
CA GLY A 89 -0.06 -1.46 8.80
C GLY A 89 0.78 -1.18 10.05
N THR A 90 0.17 -1.27 11.23
CA THR A 90 0.85 -1.07 12.53
C THR A 90 0.61 -2.26 13.46
N LEU A 91 1.24 -2.26 14.64
CA LEU A 91 1.04 -3.31 15.64
C LEU A 91 -0.43 -3.47 16.09
N PHE A 92 -1.30 -2.47 15.92
CA PHE A 92 -2.72 -2.61 16.24
C PHE A 92 -3.43 -3.68 15.40
N GLN A 93 -2.90 -4.02 14.24
CA GLN A 93 -3.45 -5.10 13.43
C GLN A 93 -3.35 -6.47 14.12
N THR A 94 -2.42 -6.64 15.06
CA THR A 94 -2.20 -7.92 15.75
C THR A 94 -3.41 -8.31 16.61
N ILE A 95 -4.20 -7.33 17.01
CA ILE A 95 -5.47 -7.48 17.73
C ILE A 95 -6.69 -7.21 16.82
N PHE A 96 -6.52 -7.20 15.49
CA PHE A 96 -7.61 -6.96 14.53
C PHE A 96 -8.77 -7.93 14.73
N ALA A 97 -8.46 -9.21 14.82
CA ALA A 97 -9.45 -10.27 14.96
C ALA A 97 -10.03 -10.37 16.38
N THR A 98 -9.29 -9.98 17.41
CA THR A 98 -9.68 -10.13 18.82
C THR A 98 -10.41 -8.90 19.35
N GLU A 99 -9.94 -7.70 19.00
CA GLU A 99 -10.41 -6.43 19.56
C GLU A 99 -11.05 -5.50 18.54
N ALA A 100 -10.77 -5.64 17.23
CA ALA A 100 -11.26 -4.75 16.17
C ALA A 100 -11.04 -3.24 16.46
N PRO A 101 -9.79 -2.83 16.72
CA PRO A 101 -9.49 -1.53 17.34
C PRO A 101 -9.95 -0.34 16.47
N ALA A 102 -9.64 -0.35 15.18
CA ALA A 102 -10.02 0.71 14.25
C ALA A 102 -11.54 0.90 14.15
N LEU A 103 -12.32 -0.16 13.92
CA LEU A 103 -13.79 -0.08 13.82
C LEU A 103 -14.44 0.49 15.09
N ARG A 104 -13.97 0.06 16.26
CA ARG A 104 -14.50 0.55 17.55
C ARG A 104 -14.14 2.00 17.79
N LEU A 105 -12.92 2.42 17.45
CA LEU A 105 -12.52 3.82 17.55
C LEU A 105 -13.28 4.70 16.56
N MET A 106 -13.45 4.28 15.30
CA MET A 106 -14.27 4.99 14.31
C MET A 106 -15.70 5.19 14.81
N GLY A 107 -16.30 4.15 15.37
CA GLY A 107 -17.63 4.27 15.97
C GLY A 107 -17.66 5.21 17.18
N LYS A 108 -16.62 5.20 18.03
CA LYS A 108 -16.45 6.15 19.15
C LYS A 108 -16.28 7.60 18.67
N MET A 109 -15.61 7.79 17.53
CA MET A 109 -15.43 9.08 16.87
C MET A 109 -16.69 9.53 16.13
N GLY A 110 -17.68 8.64 15.96
CA GLY A 110 -18.97 8.93 15.34
C GLY A 110 -18.93 8.90 13.82
N PHE A 111 -18.13 8.00 13.22
CA PHE A 111 -18.28 7.67 11.81
C PHE A 111 -19.69 7.10 11.57
N ASP A 112 -20.36 7.62 10.56
CA ASP A 112 -21.70 7.21 10.17
C ASP A 112 -21.65 5.91 9.35
N ALA A 113 -20.70 5.79 8.41
CA ALA A 113 -20.50 4.58 7.62
C ALA A 113 -19.05 4.38 7.14
N THR A 114 -18.70 3.13 6.83
CA THR A 114 -17.48 2.75 6.11
C THR A 114 -17.78 1.62 5.10
N THR A 115 -16.81 1.32 4.24
CA THR A 115 -16.77 0.11 3.39
C THR A 115 -15.60 -0.78 3.82
N LEU A 116 -15.41 -1.92 3.16
CA LEU A 116 -14.23 -2.76 3.31
C LEU A 116 -13.28 -2.51 2.15
N GLY A 117 -11.99 -2.36 2.44
CA GLY A 117 -10.90 -2.40 1.48
C GLY A 117 -10.22 -3.77 1.44
N ASN A 118 -9.14 -3.88 0.66
CA ASN A 118 -8.46 -5.16 0.45
C ASN A 118 -7.77 -5.64 1.73
N HIS A 119 -7.26 -4.73 2.55
CA HIS A 119 -6.51 -5.07 3.76
C HIS A 119 -7.38 -5.62 4.89
N GLU A 120 -8.69 -5.36 4.87
CA GLU A 120 -9.63 -6.04 5.78
C GLU A 120 -9.66 -7.57 5.58
N TYR A 121 -9.15 -8.08 4.46
CA TYR A 121 -9.03 -9.52 4.14
C TYR A 121 -7.62 -10.11 4.34
N ASP A 122 -6.66 -9.36 4.90
CA ASP A 122 -5.27 -9.84 5.06
C ASP A 122 -5.16 -11.04 6.02
N PHE A 123 -5.97 -11.06 7.08
CA PHE A 123 -6.14 -12.24 7.95
C PHE A 123 -7.16 -13.24 7.40
N ARG A 124 -7.39 -13.21 6.08
CA ARG A 124 -8.36 -14.02 5.34
C ARG A 124 -9.79 -13.74 5.83
N THR A 125 -10.76 -14.47 5.27
CA THR A 125 -12.18 -14.31 5.67
C THR A 125 -12.45 -14.67 7.12
N GLU A 126 -11.66 -15.60 7.69
CA GLU A 126 -11.75 -15.96 9.10
C GLU A 126 -11.39 -14.77 10.02
N GLY A 127 -10.31 -14.06 9.72
CA GLY A 127 -9.90 -12.89 10.50
C GLY A 127 -10.93 -11.77 10.46
N LEU A 128 -11.43 -11.44 9.26
CA LEU A 128 -12.50 -10.45 9.09
C LEU A 128 -13.77 -10.85 9.85
N ALA A 129 -14.19 -12.12 9.74
CA ALA A 129 -15.37 -12.63 10.45
C ALA A 129 -15.22 -12.45 11.97
N LYS A 130 -14.06 -12.79 12.53
CA LYS A 130 -13.77 -12.61 13.97
C LYS A 130 -13.77 -11.13 14.35
N SER A 131 -13.11 -10.27 13.57
CA SER A 131 -13.06 -8.84 13.82
C SER A 131 -14.46 -8.22 13.90
N LEU A 132 -15.33 -8.53 12.93
CA LEU A 132 -16.71 -8.05 12.92
C LEU A 132 -17.50 -8.54 14.15
N ILE A 133 -17.34 -9.80 14.53
CA ILE A 133 -18.01 -10.35 15.72
C ILE A 133 -17.47 -9.71 17.01
N SER A 134 -16.16 -9.52 17.14
CA SER A 134 -15.53 -8.85 18.28
C SER A 134 -15.99 -7.40 18.40
N ALA A 135 -16.05 -6.66 17.29
CA ALA A 135 -16.59 -5.30 17.26
C ALA A 135 -18.05 -5.27 17.77
N LYS A 136 -18.91 -6.19 17.34
CA LYS A 136 -20.30 -6.24 17.83
C LYS A 136 -20.39 -6.64 19.30
N ASN A 137 -19.57 -7.59 19.73
CA ASN A 137 -19.55 -8.08 21.11
C ASN A 137 -19.02 -7.03 22.11
N SER A 138 -18.22 -6.07 21.66
CA SER A 138 -17.74 -4.99 22.54
C SER A 138 -18.88 -4.11 23.07
N GLY A 139 -19.99 -4.01 22.32
CA GLY A 139 -21.12 -3.13 22.62
C GLY A 139 -20.83 -1.64 22.42
N ASP A 140 -19.69 -1.30 21.82
CA ASP A 140 -19.36 0.07 21.43
C ASP A 140 -20.29 0.57 20.30
N PRO A 141 -20.45 1.89 20.12
CA PRO A 141 -20.95 2.42 18.86
C PRO A 141 -20.03 1.98 17.72
N LEU A 142 -20.61 1.70 16.56
CA LEU A 142 -19.92 1.23 15.36
C LEU A 142 -20.50 1.93 14.12
N PRO A 143 -19.69 2.21 13.08
CA PRO A 143 -20.20 2.71 11.82
C PRO A 143 -21.08 1.65 11.12
N GLU A 144 -22.01 2.09 10.25
CA GLU A 144 -22.61 1.15 9.31
C GLU A 144 -21.56 0.66 8.31
N ILE A 145 -21.57 -0.64 7.95
CA ILE A 145 -20.68 -1.18 6.92
C ILE A 145 -21.51 -1.46 5.66
N VAL A 146 -21.12 -0.82 4.55
CA VAL A 146 -21.75 -1.02 3.24
C VAL A 146 -20.78 -1.72 2.28
N VAL A 147 -21.23 -2.79 1.63
CA VAL A 147 -20.43 -3.62 0.70
C VAL A 147 -21.35 -4.17 -0.37
N SER A 148 -21.33 -3.59 -1.57
CA SER A 148 -22.35 -3.86 -2.60
C SER A 148 -21.97 -4.93 -3.64
N ASN A 149 -20.67 -5.13 -3.89
CA ASN A 149 -20.19 -6.01 -4.95
C ASN A 149 -19.46 -7.26 -4.44
N THR A 150 -19.40 -7.52 -3.14
CA THR A 150 -18.85 -8.78 -2.62
C THR A 150 -19.83 -9.95 -2.80
N ASP A 151 -19.38 -10.98 -3.50
CA ASP A 151 -20.08 -12.25 -3.65
C ASP A 151 -19.41 -13.32 -2.78
N ILE A 152 -20.09 -13.73 -1.72
CA ILE A 152 -19.65 -14.84 -0.86
C ILE A 152 -20.15 -16.15 -1.51
N PRO A 153 -19.25 -17.03 -1.99
CA PRO A 153 -19.65 -18.29 -2.61
C PRO A 153 -20.56 -19.12 -1.70
N LYS A 154 -21.50 -19.86 -2.29
CA LYS A 154 -22.43 -20.74 -1.55
C LYS A 154 -21.79 -22.07 -1.13
N ASP A 155 -20.48 -22.13 -1.12
CA ASP A 155 -19.74 -23.34 -0.80
C ASP A 155 -19.87 -23.67 0.69
N ASN A 156 -19.71 -24.95 1.03
CA ASN A 156 -19.70 -25.40 2.43
C ASN A 156 -18.33 -25.18 3.10
N ASP A 157 -17.53 -24.24 2.60
CA ASP A 157 -16.29 -23.82 3.24
C ASP A 157 -16.62 -23.14 4.58
N ARG A 158 -15.93 -23.56 5.65
CA ARG A 158 -16.25 -23.10 6.99
C ARG A 158 -15.99 -21.60 7.17
N GLU A 159 -14.91 -21.09 6.59
CA GLU A 159 -14.51 -19.68 6.73
C GLU A 159 -15.53 -18.77 6.03
N LEU A 160 -16.01 -19.16 4.84
CA LEU A 160 -17.05 -18.43 4.12
C LEU A 160 -18.41 -18.43 4.85
N LEU A 161 -18.75 -19.55 5.50
CA LEU A 161 -19.96 -19.63 6.32
C LEU A 161 -19.86 -18.73 7.57
N ASP A 162 -18.70 -18.69 8.20
CA ASP A 162 -18.44 -17.84 9.37
C ASP A 162 -18.44 -16.35 8.97
N LEU A 163 -17.85 -15.99 7.82
CA LEU A 163 -17.92 -14.62 7.27
C LEU A 163 -19.36 -14.20 7.00
N LYS A 164 -20.16 -15.06 6.37
CA LYS A 164 -21.57 -14.77 6.10
C LYS A 164 -22.37 -14.57 7.38
N ALA A 165 -22.10 -15.36 8.42
CA ALA A 165 -22.73 -15.19 9.72
C ALA A 165 -22.31 -13.88 10.39
N ALA A 166 -21.02 -13.53 10.31
CA ALA A 166 -20.49 -12.28 10.83
C ALA A 166 -21.08 -11.05 10.13
N PHE A 167 -21.23 -11.09 8.80
CA PHE A 167 -21.90 -10.03 8.02
C PHE A 167 -23.34 -9.82 8.50
N ALA A 168 -24.09 -10.91 8.70
CA ALA A 168 -25.46 -10.85 9.19
C ALA A 168 -25.56 -10.32 10.63
N GLU A 169 -24.67 -10.76 11.52
CA GLU A 169 -24.64 -10.33 12.93
C GLU A 169 -24.22 -8.86 13.06
N TYR A 170 -23.23 -8.43 12.28
CA TYR A 170 -22.81 -7.04 12.23
C TYR A 170 -23.90 -6.13 11.64
N GLY A 171 -24.59 -6.63 10.62
CA GLY A 171 -25.54 -5.87 9.82
C GLY A 171 -24.89 -5.21 8.60
N VAL A 172 -23.92 -5.88 7.98
CA VAL A 172 -23.34 -5.46 6.69
C VAL A 172 -24.43 -5.51 5.62
N LYS A 173 -24.54 -4.46 4.81
CA LYS A 173 -25.56 -4.31 3.76
C LYS A 173 -24.92 -3.89 2.44
N ASP A 174 -25.63 -4.08 1.32
CA ASP A 174 -25.20 -3.52 0.03
C ASP A 174 -25.15 -1.98 0.08
N TYR A 175 -26.11 -1.37 0.77
CA TYR A 175 -26.26 0.07 0.91
C TYR A 175 -26.94 0.43 2.24
N THR A 176 -26.87 1.71 2.61
CA THR A 176 -27.66 2.29 3.69
C THR A 176 -28.19 3.68 3.33
N VAL A 177 -29.16 4.17 4.10
CA VAL A 177 -29.74 5.51 3.95
C VAL A 177 -29.65 6.23 5.28
N ILE A 178 -28.94 7.35 5.29
CA ILE A 178 -28.72 8.19 6.49
C ILE A 178 -29.39 9.54 6.26
N GLU A 179 -30.16 10.02 7.24
CA GLU A 179 -30.80 11.33 7.18
C GLU A 179 -29.95 12.36 7.94
N LYS A 180 -29.53 13.42 7.25
CA LYS A 180 -28.78 14.55 7.81
C LYS A 180 -29.34 15.84 7.25
N LYS A 181 -29.61 16.85 8.10
CA LYS A 181 -30.23 18.13 7.70
C LYS A 181 -31.52 17.99 6.87
N GLY A 182 -32.27 16.91 7.07
CA GLY A 182 -33.48 16.61 6.30
C GLY A 182 -33.24 16.07 4.88
N PHE A 183 -31.99 15.83 4.48
CA PHE A 183 -31.64 15.12 3.26
C PHE A 183 -31.50 13.63 3.54
N LYS A 184 -32.08 12.79 2.68
CA LYS A 184 -31.81 11.36 2.64
C LYS A 184 -30.57 11.08 1.81
N ILE A 185 -29.55 10.53 2.42
CA ILE A 185 -28.26 10.26 1.77
C ILE A 185 -28.12 8.75 1.61
N GLY A 186 -28.09 8.27 0.36
CA GLY A 186 -27.80 6.89 0.03
C GLY A 186 -26.29 6.64 -0.02
N LEU A 187 -25.82 5.67 0.75
CA LEU A 187 -24.41 5.27 0.80
C LEU A 187 -24.28 3.81 0.35
N PHE A 188 -23.30 3.51 -0.47
CA PHE A 188 -22.97 2.13 -0.84
C PHE A 188 -21.46 1.97 -1.04
N GLY A 189 -20.95 0.76 -0.79
CA GLY A 189 -19.52 0.46 -0.80
C GLY A 189 -19.11 -0.41 -1.97
N LEU A 190 -17.91 -0.19 -2.52
CA LEU A 190 -17.37 -0.94 -3.65
C LEU A 190 -15.92 -1.35 -3.40
N MET A 191 -15.55 -2.53 -3.92
CA MET A 191 -14.17 -2.96 -4.14
C MET A 191 -13.83 -2.89 -5.62
N GLY A 192 -12.72 -2.25 -5.97
CA GLY A 192 -12.18 -2.17 -7.33
C GLY A 192 -11.47 -3.43 -7.81
N TYR A 193 -11.11 -3.46 -9.09
CA TYR A 193 -10.40 -4.59 -9.70
C TYR A 193 -8.94 -4.67 -9.27
N GLU A 194 -8.24 -3.54 -9.17
CA GLU A 194 -6.88 -3.49 -8.64
C GLU A 194 -6.88 -4.00 -7.19
N ALA A 195 -7.72 -3.42 -6.34
CA ALA A 195 -7.83 -3.80 -4.93
C ALA A 195 -8.16 -5.29 -4.71
N ASP A 196 -9.07 -5.88 -5.51
CA ASP A 196 -9.33 -7.32 -5.50
C ASP A 196 -8.05 -8.13 -5.77
N SER A 197 -7.23 -7.71 -6.73
CA SER A 197 -5.97 -8.38 -7.06
C SER A 197 -4.95 -8.37 -5.92
N ASN A 198 -5.08 -7.42 -4.98
CA ASN A 198 -4.29 -7.30 -3.76
C ASN A 198 -4.87 -8.07 -2.56
N ALA A 199 -6.02 -8.73 -2.71
CA ALA A 199 -6.61 -9.61 -1.69
C ALA A 199 -6.73 -11.09 -2.16
N PRO A 200 -5.66 -11.73 -2.70
CA PRO A 200 -5.75 -13.04 -3.35
C PRO A 200 -6.18 -14.18 -2.40
N MET A 201 -6.05 -13.96 -1.08
CA MET A 201 -6.41 -14.93 -0.04
C MET A 201 -7.82 -14.71 0.52
N ALA A 202 -8.59 -13.75 -0.02
CA ALA A 202 -9.91 -13.40 0.47
C ALA A 202 -10.99 -14.46 0.19
N LYS A 203 -10.78 -15.44 -0.71
CA LYS A 203 -11.74 -16.52 -1.07
C LYS A 203 -13.16 -16.07 -1.50
N VAL A 204 -13.45 -14.77 -1.50
CA VAL A 204 -14.66 -14.16 -2.04
C VAL A 204 -14.39 -13.72 -3.47
N ALA A 205 -15.46 -13.47 -4.23
CA ALA A 205 -15.34 -12.84 -5.53
C ALA A 205 -15.97 -11.45 -5.49
N PHE A 206 -15.45 -10.51 -6.26
CA PHE A 206 -16.06 -9.21 -6.43
C PHE A 206 -16.73 -9.14 -7.80
N ARG A 207 -18.01 -8.76 -7.80
CA ARG A 207 -18.78 -8.55 -9.02
C ARG A 207 -18.38 -7.23 -9.66
N ASP A 208 -18.67 -7.09 -10.95
CA ASP A 208 -18.40 -5.88 -11.71
C ASP A 208 -18.99 -4.64 -10.98
N MET A 209 -18.09 -3.72 -10.61
CA MET A 209 -18.45 -2.56 -9.80
C MET A 209 -19.45 -1.64 -10.51
N ILE A 210 -19.41 -1.54 -11.84
CA ILE A 210 -20.27 -0.65 -12.62
C ILE A 210 -21.70 -1.20 -12.65
N GLU A 211 -21.85 -2.49 -12.93
CA GLU A 211 -23.15 -3.14 -12.99
C GLU A 211 -23.81 -3.23 -11.60
N GLU A 212 -23.05 -3.51 -10.55
CA GLU A 212 -23.56 -3.48 -9.17
C GLU A 212 -23.94 -2.06 -8.73
N SER A 213 -23.14 -1.04 -9.09
CA SER A 213 -23.47 0.36 -8.83
C SER A 213 -24.80 0.76 -9.48
N LYS A 214 -25.00 0.44 -10.76
CA LYS A 214 -26.28 0.70 -11.46
C LYS A 214 -27.47 0.04 -10.76
N ARG A 215 -27.30 -1.19 -10.23
CA ARG A 215 -28.33 -1.89 -9.48
C ARG A 215 -28.66 -1.16 -8.16
N VAL A 216 -27.65 -0.81 -7.37
CA VAL A 216 -27.84 -0.17 -6.06
C VAL A 216 -28.41 1.24 -6.22
N VAL A 217 -27.86 2.03 -7.14
CA VAL A 217 -28.34 3.39 -7.42
C VAL A 217 -29.79 3.38 -7.86
N LYS A 218 -30.19 2.40 -8.68
CA LYS A 218 -31.61 2.23 -9.03
C LYS A 218 -32.49 2.04 -7.79
N THR A 219 -32.11 1.17 -6.86
CA THR A 219 -32.85 0.96 -5.60
C THR A 219 -32.91 2.24 -4.76
N LEU A 220 -31.78 2.93 -4.59
CA LEU A 220 -31.70 4.19 -3.85
C LEU A 220 -32.62 5.27 -4.42
N LYS A 221 -32.74 5.37 -5.75
CA LYS A 221 -33.60 6.36 -6.41
C LYS A 221 -35.08 5.97 -6.43
N GLU A 222 -35.39 4.73 -6.83
CA GLU A 222 -36.77 4.30 -7.07
C GLU A 222 -37.51 3.95 -5.78
N ASP A 223 -36.85 3.22 -4.88
CA ASP A 223 -37.46 2.66 -3.68
C ASP A 223 -37.26 3.56 -2.46
N GLU A 224 -36.00 3.94 -2.19
CA GLU A 224 -35.65 4.75 -1.00
C GLU A 224 -35.92 6.25 -1.19
N LYS A 225 -35.85 6.70 -2.45
CA LYS A 225 -36.02 8.09 -2.89
C LYS A 225 -35.06 9.03 -2.18
N VAL A 226 -33.77 8.70 -2.25
CA VAL A 226 -32.70 9.51 -1.67
C VAL A 226 -32.49 10.80 -2.46
N ASP A 227 -31.94 11.80 -1.78
CA ASP A 227 -31.61 13.12 -2.31
C ASP A 227 -30.18 13.20 -2.85
N LEU A 228 -29.26 12.41 -2.27
CA LEU A 228 -27.83 12.38 -2.57
C LEU A 228 -27.37 10.92 -2.58
N ILE A 229 -26.53 10.54 -3.54
CA ILE A 229 -25.91 9.22 -3.65
C ILE A 229 -24.39 9.36 -3.56
N ILE A 230 -23.81 8.69 -2.57
CA ILE A 230 -22.36 8.65 -2.35
C ILE A 230 -21.87 7.21 -2.49
N ALA A 231 -20.85 7.02 -3.33
CA ALA A 231 -20.09 5.77 -3.40
C ALA A 231 -18.87 5.86 -2.47
N LEU A 232 -18.77 4.94 -1.51
CA LEU A 232 -17.55 4.69 -0.74
C LEU A 232 -16.73 3.67 -1.53
N SER A 233 -15.80 4.13 -2.36
CA SER A 233 -15.13 3.29 -3.35
C SER A 233 -13.70 3.00 -2.91
N HIS A 234 -13.41 1.71 -2.70
CA HIS A 234 -12.06 1.24 -2.45
C HIS A 234 -11.47 0.68 -3.76
N SER A 235 -11.20 1.60 -4.70
CA SER A 235 -10.85 1.27 -6.09
C SER A 235 -9.72 2.13 -6.66
N GLY A 236 -9.69 3.42 -6.34
CA GLY A 236 -8.55 4.28 -6.60
C GLY A 236 -8.65 5.18 -7.84
N THR A 237 -7.71 6.12 -7.86
CA THR A 237 -7.51 7.15 -8.89
C THR A 237 -6.08 7.15 -9.45
N ASP A 238 -5.30 6.09 -9.22
CA ASP A 238 -3.98 5.92 -9.82
C ASP A 238 -4.07 5.48 -11.29
N GLY A 239 -3.16 6.01 -12.11
CA GLY A 239 -3.09 5.67 -13.53
C GLY A 239 -3.29 6.88 -14.46
N GLU A 240 -3.81 6.63 -15.65
CA GLU A 240 -4.00 7.66 -16.67
C GLU A 240 -5.28 8.48 -16.37
N PRO A 241 -5.20 9.82 -16.26
CA PRO A 241 -6.37 10.66 -16.02
C PRO A 241 -7.49 10.42 -17.04
N GLY A 242 -8.73 10.32 -16.58
CA GLY A 242 -9.91 10.00 -17.38
C GLY A 242 -10.12 8.51 -17.64
N LYS A 243 -9.29 7.63 -17.06
CA LYS A 243 -9.34 6.18 -17.23
C LYS A 243 -9.13 5.39 -15.94
N THR A 244 -8.98 6.07 -14.81
CA THR A 244 -8.89 5.44 -13.49
C THR A 244 -10.24 4.80 -13.13
N GLU A 245 -10.24 3.80 -12.24
CA GLU A 245 -11.46 3.03 -11.96
C GLU A 245 -12.60 3.93 -11.43
N ASP A 246 -12.29 4.85 -10.51
CA ASP A 246 -13.29 5.76 -9.93
C ASP A 246 -13.74 6.88 -10.89
N GLU A 247 -12.90 7.34 -11.81
CA GLU A 247 -13.34 8.25 -12.89
C GLU A 247 -14.26 7.54 -13.89
N VAL A 248 -14.00 6.26 -14.17
CA VAL A 248 -14.85 5.43 -15.02
C VAL A 248 -16.18 5.16 -14.33
N LEU A 249 -16.18 4.88 -13.03
CA LEU A 249 -17.39 4.72 -12.22
C LEU A 249 -18.30 5.96 -12.30
N ALA A 250 -17.75 7.13 -11.98
CA ALA A 250 -18.48 8.40 -12.01
C ALA A 250 -19.08 8.69 -13.40
N LYS A 251 -18.38 8.28 -14.47
CA LYS A 251 -18.82 8.46 -15.85
C LYS A 251 -19.92 7.48 -16.29
N GLU A 252 -19.79 6.20 -15.94
CA GLU A 252 -20.70 5.15 -16.40
C GLU A 252 -21.96 5.03 -15.51
N VAL A 253 -21.95 5.68 -14.34
CA VAL A 253 -23.07 5.76 -13.39
C VAL A 253 -23.28 7.23 -12.97
N PRO A 254 -23.74 8.10 -13.89
CA PRO A 254 -23.85 9.55 -13.67
C PRO A 254 -24.87 9.95 -12.59
N GLU A 255 -25.65 9.00 -12.08
CA GLU A 255 -26.53 9.19 -10.93
C GLU A 255 -25.80 9.23 -9.58
N ILE A 256 -24.50 8.92 -9.52
CA ILE A 256 -23.68 9.08 -8.32
C ILE A 256 -23.24 10.54 -8.23
N ASP A 257 -23.56 11.22 -7.13
CA ASP A 257 -23.20 12.63 -6.94
C ASP A 257 -21.75 12.79 -6.42
N LEU A 258 -21.29 11.86 -5.59
CA LEU A 258 -19.96 11.90 -4.97
C LEU A 258 -19.35 10.50 -4.89
N VAL A 259 -18.10 10.36 -5.33
CA VAL A 259 -17.25 9.19 -5.12
C VAL A 259 -16.15 9.56 -4.13
N ILE A 260 -16.09 8.87 -3.00
CA ILE A 260 -15.00 8.96 -2.03
C ILE A 260 -14.05 7.81 -2.36
N SER A 261 -12.90 8.16 -2.93
CA SER A 261 -11.93 7.23 -3.51
C SER A 261 -10.82 6.90 -2.50
N GLY A 262 -10.73 5.62 -2.13
CA GLY A 262 -9.64 5.03 -1.36
C GLY A 262 -8.70 4.17 -2.22
N HIS A 263 -7.93 3.30 -1.58
CA HIS A 263 -7.04 2.29 -2.17
C HIS A 263 -5.72 2.83 -2.74
N SER A 264 -5.79 3.81 -3.64
CA SER A 264 -4.62 4.29 -4.38
C SER A 264 -3.74 5.29 -3.60
N HIS A 265 -4.08 5.54 -2.32
CA HIS A 265 -3.40 6.50 -1.42
C HIS A 265 -3.26 7.92 -2.00
N THR A 266 -4.09 8.26 -2.98
CA THR A 266 -3.92 9.46 -3.78
C THR A 266 -4.34 10.69 -2.99
N VAL A 267 -3.49 11.72 -2.97
CA VAL A 267 -3.88 13.03 -2.44
C VAL A 267 -4.39 13.87 -3.60
N LEU A 268 -5.70 14.16 -3.61
CA LEU A 268 -6.30 15.05 -4.59
C LEU A 268 -6.40 16.45 -3.98
N ASP A 269 -5.49 17.36 -4.37
CA ASP A 269 -5.55 18.78 -3.94
C ASP A 269 -6.81 19.50 -4.44
N GLN A 270 -7.42 18.99 -5.52
CA GLN A 270 -8.68 19.44 -6.10
C GLN A 270 -9.50 18.20 -6.50
N PRO A 271 -10.84 18.25 -6.39
CA PRO A 271 -11.69 17.14 -6.82
C PRO A 271 -11.63 16.97 -8.33
N ILE A 272 -11.79 15.73 -8.79
CA ILE A 272 -11.98 15.43 -10.21
C ILE A 272 -13.48 15.53 -10.47
N GLN A 273 -13.90 16.46 -11.33
CA GLN A 273 -15.29 16.60 -11.73
C GLN A 273 -15.56 15.84 -13.03
N ILE A 274 -16.52 14.92 -12.99
CA ILE A 274 -17.00 14.15 -14.14
C ILE A 274 -18.49 14.44 -14.30
N ASP A 275 -18.81 15.28 -15.29
CA ASP A 275 -20.16 15.84 -15.47
C ASP A 275 -20.66 16.50 -14.15
N ASP A 276 -21.73 15.98 -13.55
CA ASP A 276 -22.30 16.47 -12.29
C ASP A 276 -21.77 15.71 -11.04
N SER A 277 -20.87 14.73 -11.24
CA SER A 277 -20.28 13.91 -10.18
C SER A 277 -18.89 14.41 -9.78
N PHE A 278 -18.53 14.25 -8.50
CA PHE A 278 -17.22 14.59 -7.97
C PHE A 278 -16.49 13.36 -7.43
N VAL A 279 -15.21 13.23 -7.73
CA VAL A 279 -14.31 12.23 -7.12
C VAL A 279 -13.32 12.93 -6.20
N VAL A 280 -13.24 12.47 -4.95
CA VAL A 280 -12.40 13.06 -3.89
C VAL A 280 -11.53 12.01 -3.19
N SER A 281 -10.35 12.42 -2.72
CA SER A 281 -9.39 11.55 -2.04
C SER A 281 -8.45 12.37 -1.15
N ALA A 282 -8.20 11.89 0.07
CA ALA A 282 -7.50 12.59 1.16
C ALA A 282 -6.08 12.05 1.44
N GLY A 283 -5.61 11.07 0.67
CA GLY A 283 -4.30 10.43 0.89
C GLY A 283 -4.42 9.15 1.71
N TYR A 284 -3.69 9.04 2.81
CA TYR A 284 -3.62 7.82 3.60
C TYR A 284 -3.18 8.13 5.03
N TYR A 285 -3.23 7.12 5.91
CA TYR A 285 -2.78 7.12 7.31
C TYR A 285 -3.40 8.21 8.20
N GLY A 286 -4.51 8.81 7.75
CA GLY A 286 -5.15 9.93 8.43
C GLY A 286 -4.27 11.19 8.46
N GLU A 287 -3.33 11.36 7.52
CA GLU A 287 -2.54 12.60 7.41
C GLU A 287 -3.43 13.82 7.14
N ASN A 288 -4.55 13.62 6.45
CA ASN A 288 -5.56 14.64 6.20
C ASN A 288 -6.95 14.12 6.57
N LEU A 289 -7.79 15.04 7.03
CA LEU A 289 -9.24 14.87 7.04
C LEU A 289 -9.81 15.56 5.80
N GLY A 290 -10.45 14.78 4.92
CA GLY A 290 -11.13 15.31 3.76
C GLY A 290 -12.43 16.01 4.16
N LYS A 291 -12.71 17.17 3.56
CA LYS A 291 -13.94 17.93 3.76
C LYS A 291 -14.52 18.36 2.43
N VAL A 292 -15.78 18.00 2.20
CA VAL A 292 -16.60 18.44 1.07
C VAL A 292 -17.81 19.19 1.62
N VAL A 293 -18.15 20.32 1.00
CA VAL A 293 -19.44 20.98 1.22
C VAL A 293 -20.20 20.99 -0.09
N LEU A 294 -21.31 20.26 -0.13
CA LEU A 294 -22.22 20.25 -1.26
C LEU A 294 -23.41 21.16 -0.98
N GLN A 295 -23.86 21.89 -2.02
CA GLN A 295 -25.06 22.71 -1.97
C GLN A 295 -26.11 22.13 -2.94
N LYS A 296 -27.32 21.87 -2.44
CA LYS A 296 -28.41 21.37 -3.27
C LYS A 296 -29.00 22.48 -4.13
N ASN A 297 -29.04 22.28 -5.45
CA ASN A 297 -29.63 23.20 -6.42
C ASN A 297 -30.68 22.50 -7.28
N ILE A 298 -31.96 22.64 -6.89
CA ILE A 298 -33.14 22.02 -7.51
C ILE A 298 -33.02 20.49 -7.62
N ASP A 299 -32.29 19.99 -8.61
CA ASP A 299 -32.14 18.58 -8.94
C ASP A 299 -30.66 18.11 -8.96
N VAL A 300 -29.68 19.00 -8.74
CA VAL A 300 -28.24 18.71 -8.80
C VAL A 300 -27.53 19.22 -7.54
N TRP A 301 -26.44 18.57 -7.15
CA TRP A 301 -25.56 19.02 -6.08
C TRP A 301 -24.33 19.74 -6.65
N ASP A 302 -24.12 20.99 -6.25
CA ASP A 302 -22.94 21.75 -6.62
C ASP A 302 -21.89 21.69 -5.52
N LEU A 303 -20.63 21.52 -5.91
CA LEU A 303 -19.50 21.60 -4.99
C LEU A 303 -19.26 23.07 -4.58
N LYS A 304 -19.49 23.37 -3.30
CA LYS A 304 -19.26 24.71 -2.74
C LYS A 304 -17.84 24.86 -2.20
N ASP A 305 -17.32 23.81 -1.56
CA ASP A 305 -16.00 23.82 -0.93
C ASP A 305 -15.40 22.42 -0.89
N TYR A 306 -14.08 22.36 -1.02
CA TYR A 306 -13.30 21.13 -0.89
C TYR A 306 -11.97 21.47 -0.21
N GLN A 307 -11.67 20.78 0.89
CA GLN A 307 -10.47 21.01 1.67
C GLN A 307 -9.88 19.69 2.16
N LEU A 308 -8.55 19.63 2.16
CA LEU A 308 -7.80 18.64 2.91
C LEU A 308 -7.27 19.34 4.16
N ILE A 309 -7.77 18.94 5.33
CA ILE A 309 -7.37 19.50 6.61
C ILE A 309 -6.20 18.65 7.14
N PRO A 310 -4.96 19.17 7.16
CA PRO A 310 -3.81 18.40 7.64
C PRO A 310 -3.96 18.10 9.13
N ILE A 311 -3.82 16.84 9.50
CA ILE A 311 -3.88 16.39 10.89
C ILE A 311 -2.47 16.46 11.47
N ASP A 312 -2.18 17.52 12.21
CA ASP A 312 -0.87 17.77 12.80
C ASP A 312 -0.93 18.35 14.21
N ASP A 313 0.19 18.93 14.68
CA ASP A 313 0.33 19.47 16.03
C ASP A 313 -0.52 20.73 16.30
N SER A 314 -1.21 21.26 15.28
CA SER A 314 -2.24 22.28 15.47
C SER A 314 -3.49 21.75 16.19
N PHE A 315 -3.77 20.45 16.11
CA PHE A 315 -4.87 19.82 16.83
C PHE A 315 -4.42 19.21 18.15
N ALA A 316 -5.22 19.42 19.19
CA ALA A 316 -4.99 18.79 20.49
C ALA A 316 -5.18 17.27 20.39
N VAL A 317 -4.41 16.53 21.17
CA VAL A 317 -4.60 15.08 21.35
C VAL A 317 -5.80 14.86 22.28
N ASP A 318 -6.87 14.25 21.78
CA ASP A 318 -8.03 13.93 22.60
C ASP A 318 -7.69 12.88 23.67
N PRO A 319 -7.90 13.18 24.96
CA PRO A 319 -7.48 12.29 26.05
C PRO A 319 -8.32 11.01 26.15
N ALA A 320 -9.57 11.00 25.69
CA ALA A 320 -10.43 9.82 25.77
C ALA A 320 -10.06 8.81 24.68
N ILE A 321 -9.82 9.28 23.45
CA ILE A 321 -9.31 8.44 22.36
C ILE A 321 -7.92 7.92 22.70
N SER A 322 -7.04 8.77 23.24
CA SER A 322 -5.68 8.36 23.63
C SER A 322 -5.69 7.27 24.70
N ALA A 323 -6.57 7.37 25.70
CA ALA A 323 -6.67 6.34 26.74
C ALA A 323 -7.06 4.96 26.15
N ILE A 324 -7.97 4.92 25.18
CA ILE A 324 -8.35 3.67 24.50
C ILE A 324 -7.17 3.10 23.70
N ILE A 325 -6.39 3.96 23.04
CA ILE A 325 -5.19 3.55 22.31
C ILE A 325 -4.15 2.96 23.26
N GLU A 326 -3.94 3.55 24.43
CA GLU A 326 -3.06 2.99 25.47
C GLU A 326 -3.55 1.63 25.98
N ASP A 327 -4.86 1.46 26.21
CA ASP A 327 -5.43 0.16 26.58
C ASP A 327 -5.16 -0.90 25.50
N TYR A 328 -5.25 -0.56 24.22
CA TYR A 328 -4.90 -1.47 23.12
C TYR A 328 -3.41 -1.79 23.07
N LYS A 329 -2.53 -0.84 23.39
CA LYS A 329 -1.08 -1.09 23.49
C LYS A 329 -0.78 -2.10 24.59
N ASP A 330 -1.44 -2.00 25.74
CA ASP A 330 -1.30 -2.97 26.84
C ASP A 330 -1.74 -4.39 26.40
N ILE A 331 -2.83 -4.52 25.64
CA ILE A 331 -3.29 -5.81 25.09
C ILE A 331 -2.26 -6.36 24.09
N ILE A 332 -1.71 -5.52 23.21
CA ILE A 332 -0.69 -5.94 22.24
C ILE A 332 0.58 -6.42 22.95
N ASP A 333 0.99 -5.74 24.02
CA ASP A 333 2.10 -6.16 24.87
C ASP A 333 1.86 -7.56 25.46
N GLU A 334 0.66 -7.79 26.02
CA GLU A 334 0.29 -9.04 26.67
C GLU A 334 0.12 -10.20 25.67
N GLU A 335 -0.66 -10.00 24.60
CA GLU A 335 -1.11 -11.07 23.71
C GLU A 335 -0.13 -11.38 22.57
N TYR A 336 0.63 -10.39 22.11
CA TYR A 336 1.46 -10.52 20.90
C TYR A 336 2.95 -10.29 21.16
N LEU A 337 3.36 -9.17 21.74
CA LEU A 337 4.79 -8.85 21.89
C LEU A 337 5.48 -9.68 22.98
N SER A 338 4.73 -10.17 23.98
CA SER A 338 5.22 -11.15 24.96
C SER A 338 5.72 -12.45 24.33
N LEU A 339 5.25 -12.80 23.12
CA LEU A 339 5.74 -13.95 22.36
C LEU A 339 7.20 -13.79 21.94
N TYR A 340 7.72 -12.57 21.92
CA TYR A 340 9.07 -12.21 21.47
C TYR A 340 9.91 -11.53 22.58
N ASP A 341 9.41 -11.50 23.82
CA ASP A 341 10.03 -10.76 24.93
C ASP A 341 10.25 -9.26 24.61
N LEU A 342 9.29 -8.65 23.91
CA LEU A 342 9.31 -7.25 23.48
C LEU A 342 8.17 -6.45 24.13
N HIS A 343 8.32 -5.12 24.11
CA HIS A 343 7.28 -4.16 24.49
C HIS A 343 7.07 -3.11 23.40
N TYR A 344 5.86 -2.57 23.32
CA TYR A 344 5.38 -1.70 22.24
C TYR A 344 6.30 -0.49 21.99
N ASP A 345 6.62 0.27 23.05
CA ASP A 345 7.47 1.46 23.00
C ASP A 345 8.96 1.18 23.34
N GLN A 346 9.37 -0.09 23.35
CA GLN A 346 10.77 -0.45 23.63
C GLN A 346 11.69 0.08 22.52
N VAL A 347 12.71 0.86 22.90
CA VAL A 347 13.79 1.24 21.99
C VAL A 347 14.65 0.01 21.67
N VAL A 348 14.76 -0.34 20.39
CA VAL A 348 15.54 -1.50 19.93
C VAL A 348 16.90 -1.10 19.37
N ALA A 349 16.99 0.09 18.76
CA ALA A 349 18.23 0.66 18.26
C ALA A 349 18.11 2.19 18.11
N GLN A 350 19.22 2.84 17.78
CA GLN A 350 19.27 4.25 17.37
C GLN A 350 19.88 4.35 15.97
N SER A 351 19.23 5.11 15.08
CA SER A 351 19.77 5.47 13.77
C SER A 351 20.50 6.81 13.81
N PRO A 352 21.77 6.91 13.38
CA PRO A 352 22.46 8.19 13.29
C PRO A 352 22.09 9.02 12.04
N PHE A 353 21.36 8.46 11.09
CA PHE A 353 21.01 9.07 9.81
C PHE A 353 19.58 8.70 9.37
N ASN A 354 19.03 9.47 8.43
CA ASN A 354 17.75 9.14 7.79
C ASN A 354 18.00 8.17 6.65
N PHE A 355 17.13 7.16 6.54
CA PHE A 355 17.01 6.35 5.34
C PHE A 355 16.10 7.05 4.31
N THR A 356 16.07 6.53 3.09
CA THR A 356 15.16 7.01 2.04
C THR A 356 13.71 6.94 2.54
N PRO A 357 12.92 8.03 2.49
CA PRO A 357 11.52 8.01 2.93
C PRO A 357 10.72 6.92 2.20
N ALA A 358 9.78 6.26 2.89
CA ALA A 358 9.02 5.14 2.35
C ALA A 358 8.35 5.47 1.00
N ALA A 359 7.72 6.65 0.89
CA ALA A 359 7.08 7.13 -0.34
C ALA A 359 8.03 7.34 -1.53
N LYS A 360 9.35 7.30 -1.33
CA LYS A 360 10.38 7.44 -2.37
C LYS A 360 11.09 6.12 -2.68
N LEU A 361 10.88 5.08 -1.88
CA LEU A 361 11.51 3.78 -2.11
C LEU A 361 11.08 3.24 -3.48
N GLY A 362 12.07 2.85 -4.28
CA GLY A 362 11.84 2.32 -5.62
C GLY A 362 11.42 3.34 -6.68
N ALA A 363 11.27 4.63 -6.33
CA ALA A 363 11.03 5.69 -7.31
C ALA A 363 12.21 5.84 -8.29
N VAL A 364 13.43 5.55 -7.80
CA VAL A 364 14.64 5.42 -8.61
C VAL A 364 15.13 3.97 -8.51
N GLN A 365 15.44 3.38 -9.66
CA GLN A 365 15.94 2.02 -9.76
C GLN A 365 17.42 1.95 -9.34
N GLU A 366 17.67 2.05 -8.03
CA GLU A 366 19.01 2.02 -7.44
C GLU A 366 19.10 1.08 -6.22
N GLU A 367 20.29 1.01 -5.63
CA GLU A 367 20.52 0.30 -4.38
C GLU A 367 19.97 1.11 -3.21
N GLU A 368 19.16 0.48 -2.35
CA GLU A 368 18.61 1.14 -1.16
C GLU A 368 19.25 0.58 0.12
N PRO A 369 19.80 1.43 1.01
CA PRO A 369 20.41 0.97 2.25
C PRO A 369 19.44 0.23 3.18
N LEU A 370 18.15 0.60 3.19
CA LEU A 370 17.14 -0.10 3.99
C LEU A 370 16.92 -1.52 3.48
N GLY A 371 16.85 -1.71 2.16
CA GLY A 371 16.76 -3.03 1.55
C GLY A 371 17.97 -3.91 1.88
N ASN A 372 19.17 -3.33 1.90
CA ASN A 372 20.38 -4.03 2.33
C ASN A 372 20.32 -4.47 3.79
N LEU A 373 19.88 -3.57 4.69
CA LEU A 373 19.73 -3.83 6.12
C LEU A 373 18.76 -5.00 6.37
N ILE A 374 17.61 -5.01 5.70
CA ILE A 374 16.60 -6.08 5.83
C ILE A 374 17.14 -7.41 5.29
N CYS A 375 17.78 -7.40 4.12
CA CYS A 375 18.37 -8.63 3.56
C CYS A 375 19.43 -9.23 4.51
N ASP A 376 20.27 -8.39 5.12
CA ASP A 376 21.26 -8.86 6.08
C ASP A 376 20.61 -9.36 7.38
N ALA A 377 19.50 -8.73 7.81
CA ALA A 377 18.72 -9.19 8.95
C ALA A 377 18.14 -10.59 8.74
N TYR A 378 17.67 -10.91 7.52
CA TYR A 378 17.20 -12.26 7.20
C TYR A 378 18.31 -13.28 7.36
N VAL A 379 19.50 -13.02 6.81
CA VAL A 379 20.67 -13.90 6.94
C VAL A 379 21.06 -14.08 8.41
N TYR A 380 21.07 -12.98 9.19
CA TYR A 380 21.34 -13.01 10.62
C TYR A 380 20.35 -13.89 11.38
N ALA A 381 19.05 -13.69 11.16
CA ALA A 381 18.00 -14.40 11.89
C ALA A 381 18.00 -15.90 11.59
N VAL A 382 18.22 -16.30 10.33
CA VAL A 382 18.36 -17.73 9.97
C VAL A 382 19.57 -18.34 10.65
N LYS A 383 20.69 -17.61 10.73
CA LYS A 383 21.88 -18.08 11.45
C LYS A 383 21.63 -18.28 12.94
N GLU A 384 20.90 -17.36 13.58
CA GLU A 384 20.54 -17.50 15.00
C GLU A 384 19.58 -18.69 15.21
N ALA A 385 18.55 -18.82 14.37
CA ALA A 385 17.56 -19.89 14.47
C ALA A 385 18.18 -21.30 14.28
N GLU A 386 19.12 -21.45 13.35
CA GLU A 386 19.76 -22.75 13.08
C GLU A 386 20.92 -23.07 14.03
N GLY A 387 21.54 -22.07 14.65
CA GLY A 387 22.62 -22.24 15.62
C GLY A 387 23.77 -23.10 15.10
N GLU A 388 24.08 -24.21 15.79
CA GLU A 388 25.15 -25.13 15.38
C GLU A 388 24.85 -25.88 14.07
N ALA A 389 23.59 -25.96 13.67
CA ALA A 389 23.14 -26.58 12.42
C ALA A 389 23.14 -25.60 11.23
N TYR A 390 23.62 -24.37 11.42
CA TYR A 390 23.57 -23.33 10.40
C TYR A 390 24.21 -23.76 9.09
N GLU A 391 23.40 -23.76 8.04
CA GLU A 391 23.86 -23.91 6.66
C GLU A 391 23.91 -22.53 6.01
N LYS A 392 25.03 -22.23 5.35
CA LYS A 392 25.27 -20.91 4.76
C LYS A 392 24.11 -20.50 3.83
N VAL A 393 23.46 -19.38 4.16
CA VAL A 393 22.60 -18.66 3.23
C VAL A 393 23.49 -18.00 2.17
N ASP A 394 23.27 -18.33 0.90
CA ASP A 394 24.04 -17.77 -0.21
C ASP A 394 23.49 -16.41 -0.64
N VAL A 395 22.17 -16.24 -0.62
CA VAL A 395 21.48 -15.01 -1.06
C VAL A 395 20.27 -14.73 -0.16
N ALA A 396 20.01 -13.47 0.15
CA ALA A 396 18.70 -13.03 0.66
C ALA A 396 18.06 -12.08 -0.34
N ILE A 397 16.73 -12.14 -0.52
CA ILE A 397 15.99 -11.30 -1.47
C ILE A 397 14.81 -10.64 -0.77
N VAL A 398 14.68 -9.31 -0.92
CA VAL A 398 13.57 -8.52 -0.38
C VAL A 398 13.03 -7.60 -1.49
N PRO A 399 11.78 -7.80 -1.94
CA PRO A 399 11.12 -6.86 -2.84
C PRO A 399 10.77 -5.54 -2.14
N VAL A 400 10.75 -4.41 -2.85
CA VAL A 400 10.33 -3.12 -2.27
C VAL A 400 8.87 -3.14 -1.84
N GLY A 401 8.00 -3.90 -2.53
CA GLY A 401 6.57 -3.94 -2.26
C GLY A 401 6.17 -4.40 -0.85
N VAL A 402 7.07 -5.10 -0.14
CA VAL A 402 6.84 -5.56 1.24
C VAL A 402 7.43 -4.61 2.30
N ILE A 403 8.10 -3.54 1.89
CA ILE A 403 8.65 -2.51 2.79
C ILE A 403 7.64 -1.36 2.89
N ARG A 404 7.06 -1.15 4.07
CA ARG A 404 5.90 -0.25 4.26
C ARG A 404 6.20 1.03 5.02
N ASP A 405 7.36 1.12 5.68
CA ASP A 405 7.85 2.30 6.36
C ASP A 405 9.37 2.41 6.23
N SER A 406 9.95 3.50 6.70
CA SER A 406 11.39 3.77 6.70
C SER A 406 11.89 4.20 8.08
N ILE A 407 13.20 4.38 8.19
CA ILE A 407 13.88 4.73 9.44
C ILE A 407 14.33 6.20 9.37
N VAL A 408 13.87 6.99 10.33
CA VAL A 408 14.38 8.36 10.56
C VAL A 408 15.47 8.33 11.63
N ALA A 409 16.39 9.30 11.59
CA ALA A 409 17.42 9.45 12.60
C ALA A 409 16.81 9.64 14.00
N GLY A 410 17.36 8.95 14.99
CA GLY A 410 16.86 8.94 16.36
C GLY A 410 16.61 7.53 16.88
N ASP A 411 15.87 7.46 17.98
CA ASP A 411 15.51 6.20 18.61
C ASP A 411 14.49 5.47 17.76
N LEU A 412 14.75 4.18 17.52
CA LEU A 412 13.90 3.28 16.76
C LEU A 412 13.27 2.30 17.75
N THR A 413 11.94 2.29 17.82
CA THR A 413 11.19 1.44 18.76
C THR A 413 10.63 0.18 18.09
N VAL A 414 10.12 -0.77 18.87
CA VAL A 414 9.49 -2.01 18.35
C VAL A 414 8.36 -1.71 17.36
N LYS A 415 7.47 -0.76 17.69
CA LYS A 415 6.40 -0.35 16.77
C LYS A 415 6.92 0.24 15.46
N ASP A 416 8.05 0.96 15.50
CA ASP A 416 8.66 1.51 14.30
C ASP A 416 9.22 0.41 13.41
N VAL A 417 9.90 -0.58 13.99
CA VAL A 417 10.44 -1.72 13.23
C VAL A 417 9.32 -2.57 12.63
N PHE A 418 8.23 -2.80 13.38
CA PHE A 418 7.08 -3.55 12.87
C PHE A 418 6.48 -2.89 11.62
N LYS A 419 6.30 -1.57 11.61
CA LYS A 419 5.77 -0.83 10.45
C LYS A 419 6.61 -0.96 9.18
N ILE A 420 7.89 -1.31 9.28
CA ILE A 420 8.76 -1.54 8.10
C ILE A 420 8.31 -2.79 7.34
N SER A 421 7.90 -3.84 8.05
CA SER A 421 7.47 -5.12 7.47
C SER A 421 6.24 -5.70 8.21
N PRO A 422 5.08 -5.03 8.12
CA PRO A 422 3.92 -5.39 8.93
C PRO A 422 3.12 -6.55 8.32
N LEU A 423 3.35 -6.91 7.07
CA LEU A 423 2.38 -7.69 6.31
C LEU A 423 2.37 -9.18 6.69
N GLY A 424 1.21 -9.78 6.47
CA GLY A 424 1.07 -11.22 6.30
C GLY A 424 0.99 -12.06 7.56
N ILE A 425 0.77 -13.36 7.34
CA ILE A 425 0.75 -14.43 8.33
C ILE A 425 1.37 -15.69 7.72
N GLY A 426 1.86 -16.59 8.58
CA GLY A 426 2.27 -17.94 8.20
C GLY A 426 1.23 -19.00 8.56
N GLU A 427 1.70 -20.24 8.75
CA GLU A 427 0.86 -21.37 9.14
C GLU A 427 0.31 -21.18 10.56
N ASP A 428 1.10 -20.56 11.44
CA ASP A 428 0.74 -20.23 12.82
C ASP A 428 -0.39 -19.19 12.97
N LYS A 429 -0.76 -18.51 11.87
CA LYS A 429 -1.74 -17.41 11.82
C LYS A 429 -1.37 -16.20 12.71
N ILE A 430 -0.11 -16.08 13.10
CA ILE A 430 0.45 -14.96 13.85
C ILE A 430 0.97 -13.93 12.85
N SER A 431 0.73 -12.64 13.15
CA SER A 431 1.12 -11.52 12.29
C SER A 431 2.62 -11.51 11.95
N GLY A 432 2.91 -11.08 10.73
CA GLY A 432 4.24 -11.06 10.13
C GLY A 432 4.46 -12.27 9.22
N TYR A 433 4.91 -12.03 7.99
CA TYR A 433 5.34 -13.12 7.12
C TYR A 433 6.53 -13.88 7.74
N PRO A 434 6.49 -15.22 7.73
CA PRO A 434 7.65 -16.00 8.10
C PRO A 434 8.73 -15.94 7.03
N LEU A 435 9.98 -16.07 7.46
CA LEU A 435 11.11 -16.38 6.60
C LEU A 435 11.07 -17.84 6.21
N LEU A 436 11.47 -18.12 4.98
CA LEU A 436 11.66 -19.48 4.47
C LEU A 436 12.91 -19.54 3.59
N ASP A 437 13.41 -20.76 3.36
CA ASP A 437 14.48 -20.99 2.42
C ASP A 437 14.02 -21.74 1.15
N VAL A 438 14.51 -21.28 0.01
CA VAL A 438 14.36 -21.95 -1.27
C VAL A 438 15.72 -22.07 -1.94
N TYR A 439 15.82 -22.94 -2.94
CA TYR A 439 17.02 -23.10 -3.72
C TYR A 439 16.80 -22.60 -5.15
N LEU A 440 17.71 -21.74 -5.61
CA LEU A 440 17.73 -21.22 -6.97
C LEU A 440 19.05 -21.59 -7.63
N THR A 441 19.01 -21.93 -8.91
CA THR A 441 20.23 -22.09 -9.72
C THR A 441 20.89 -20.74 -9.96
N GLY A 442 22.20 -20.70 -10.27
CA GLY A 442 22.86 -19.44 -10.66
C GLY A 442 22.18 -18.76 -11.86
N LYS A 443 21.64 -19.54 -12.80
CA LYS A 443 20.83 -19.01 -13.91
C LYS A 443 19.54 -18.34 -13.45
N GLU A 444 18.91 -18.85 -12.41
CA GLU A 444 17.69 -18.28 -11.84
C GLU A 444 17.99 -17.05 -10.98
N LEU A 445 19.11 -17.00 -10.27
CA LEU A 445 19.59 -15.79 -9.60
C LEU A 445 19.85 -14.64 -10.59
N LYS A 446 20.44 -14.96 -11.76
CA LYS A 446 20.56 -14.01 -12.87
C LYS A 446 19.20 -13.58 -13.42
N THR A 447 18.22 -14.49 -13.42
CA THR A 447 16.85 -14.16 -13.81
C THR A 447 16.19 -13.23 -12.79
N ALA A 448 16.40 -13.42 -11.49
CA ALA A 448 15.94 -12.49 -10.45
C ALA A 448 16.55 -11.09 -10.63
N ALA A 449 17.85 -10.99 -10.95
CA ALA A 449 18.47 -9.70 -11.30
C ALA A 449 17.87 -9.08 -12.57
N GLU A 450 17.45 -9.88 -13.56
CA GLU A 450 16.71 -9.38 -14.73
C GLU A 450 15.29 -8.95 -14.39
N VAL A 451 14.60 -9.59 -13.45
CA VAL A 451 13.31 -9.13 -12.94
C VAL A 451 13.48 -7.72 -12.38
N ASP A 452 14.44 -7.52 -11.48
CA ASP A 452 14.74 -6.19 -10.95
C ASP A 452 15.06 -5.19 -12.08
N ALA A 453 16.03 -5.51 -12.95
CA ALA A 453 16.49 -4.59 -13.99
C ALA A 453 15.41 -4.25 -15.04
N SER A 454 14.59 -5.23 -15.43
CA SER A 454 13.72 -5.17 -16.59
C SER A 454 12.24 -4.96 -16.27
N VAL A 455 11.76 -5.45 -15.13
CA VAL A 455 10.34 -5.39 -14.74
C VAL A 455 10.05 -4.18 -13.85
N GLN A 456 10.98 -3.78 -12.97
CA GLN A 456 10.79 -2.62 -12.09
C GLN A 456 10.29 -1.35 -12.82
N PRO A 457 10.80 -0.97 -14.00
CA PRO A 457 10.30 0.23 -14.70
C PRO A 457 8.84 0.13 -15.20
N LEU A 458 8.26 -1.08 -15.16
CA LEU A 458 6.87 -1.37 -15.52
C LEU A 458 6.00 -1.60 -14.28
N MET A 459 6.59 -2.05 -13.18
CA MET A 459 5.92 -2.39 -11.93
C MET A 459 6.87 -2.06 -10.77
N LEU A 460 6.66 -0.92 -10.11
CA LEU A 460 7.58 -0.38 -9.10
C LEU A 460 7.83 -1.38 -7.96
N ALA A 461 6.77 -2.08 -7.51
CA ALA A 461 6.82 -3.11 -6.48
C ALA A 461 7.77 -4.29 -6.80
N ALA A 462 8.18 -4.46 -8.06
CA ALA A 462 9.09 -5.51 -8.51
C ALA A 462 10.58 -5.23 -8.25
N GLN A 463 10.94 -4.05 -7.72
CA GLN A 463 12.32 -3.77 -7.36
C GLN A 463 12.79 -4.76 -6.30
N LEU A 464 13.95 -5.39 -6.52
CA LEU A 464 14.52 -6.36 -5.60
C LEU A 464 15.78 -5.80 -4.96
N TYR A 465 15.90 -5.98 -3.65
CA TYR A 465 17.12 -5.81 -2.88
C TYR A 465 17.68 -7.18 -2.56
N MET A 466 19.01 -7.30 -2.53
CA MET A 466 19.68 -8.58 -2.35
C MET A 466 20.88 -8.45 -1.43
N SER A 467 21.09 -9.47 -0.58
CA SER A 467 22.36 -9.74 0.09
C SER A 467 22.99 -11.00 -0.51
N GLY A 468 24.31 -11.11 -0.52
CA GLY A 468 25.02 -12.26 -1.12
C GLY A 468 25.25 -12.19 -2.64
N LEU A 469 24.70 -11.17 -3.32
CA LEU A 469 24.89 -10.92 -4.75
C LEU A 469 25.37 -9.50 -5.02
N GLN A 470 26.24 -9.38 -6.03
CA GLN A 470 26.55 -8.12 -6.68
C GLN A 470 26.23 -8.24 -8.17
N TYR A 471 25.43 -7.31 -8.71
CA TYR A 471 25.14 -7.26 -10.14
C TYR A 471 25.18 -5.84 -10.69
N SER A 472 25.49 -5.77 -11.98
CA SER A 472 25.46 -4.54 -12.76
C SER A 472 24.42 -4.66 -13.86
N PHE A 473 23.70 -3.58 -14.16
CA PHE A 473 22.79 -3.53 -15.28
C PHE A 473 22.82 -2.17 -15.98
N ASN A 474 22.39 -2.17 -17.25
CA ASN A 474 22.25 -0.94 -18.02
C ASN A 474 20.79 -0.78 -18.47
N PRO A 475 20.08 0.28 -18.01
CA PRO A 475 18.66 0.47 -18.32
C PRO A 475 18.39 0.77 -19.80
N ASN A 476 19.41 1.18 -20.58
CA ASN A 476 19.31 1.43 -22.01
C ASN A 476 19.36 0.14 -22.87
N ARG A 477 19.64 -1.02 -22.25
CA ARG A 477 19.64 -2.31 -22.95
C ARG A 477 18.21 -2.84 -23.12
N MET A 478 18.08 -3.81 -24.01
CA MET A 478 16.81 -4.49 -24.28
C MET A 478 16.26 -5.14 -23.01
N ILE A 479 14.93 -5.06 -22.81
CA ILE A 479 14.23 -5.74 -21.73
C ILE A 479 14.61 -7.24 -21.69
N PHE A 480 14.81 -7.78 -20.49
CA PHE A 480 15.31 -9.12 -20.20
C PHE A 480 16.75 -9.40 -20.66
N ASN A 481 17.51 -8.36 -21.00
CA ASN A 481 18.94 -8.42 -21.30
C ASN A 481 19.63 -7.17 -20.77
N LYS A 482 19.20 -6.68 -19.60
CA LYS A 482 19.76 -5.47 -19.00
C LYS A 482 20.94 -5.77 -18.10
N VAL A 483 20.97 -6.92 -17.44
CA VAL A 483 22.05 -7.35 -16.55
C VAL A 483 23.32 -7.59 -17.38
N THR A 484 24.39 -6.87 -17.06
CA THR A 484 25.70 -6.92 -17.74
C THR A 484 26.69 -7.81 -17.00
N ASP A 485 26.57 -7.92 -15.68
CA ASP A 485 27.47 -8.70 -14.84
C ASP A 485 26.74 -9.13 -13.56
N ILE A 486 27.10 -10.30 -13.03
CA ILE A 486 26.56 -10.84 -11.78
C ILE A 486 27.60 -11.76 -11.13
N SER A 487 27.74 -11.66 -9.81
CA SER A 487 28.67 -12.43 -9.00
C SER A 487 28.12 -12.63 -7.59
N LEU A 488 28.61 -13.66 -6.90
CA LEU A 488 28.39 -13.79 -5.47
C LEU A 488 29.24 -12.76 -4.74
N PHE A 489 28.73 -12.17 -3.66
CA PHE A 489 29.40 -11.10 -2.92
C PHE A 489 29.32 -11.33 -1.41
N ASP A 490 30.45 -11.25 -0.71
CA ASP A 490 30.55 -11.43 0.75
C ASP A 490 30.90 -10.14 1.50
N ASP A 491 30.46 -9.00 0.97
CA ASP A 491 30.78 -7.63 1.42
C ASP A 491 32.25 -7.20 1.25
N ILE A 492 33.17 -8.13 0.96
CA ILE A 492 34.61 -7.86 0.79
C ILE A 492 35.07 -8.15 -0.64
N SER A 493 34.58 -9.25 -1.22
CA SER A 493 35.06 -9.79 -2.48
C SER A 493 33.94 -10.42 -3.29
N THR A 494 34.17 -10.51 -4.61
CA THR A 494 33.27 -11.19 -5.52
C THR A 494 33.83 -12.55 -5.92
N SER A 495 32.92 -13.51 -6.15
CA SER A 495 33.26 -14.81 -6.72
C SER A 495 32.29 -15.18 -7.84
N GLU A 496 32.76 -16.03 -8.76
CA GLU A 496 31.99 -16.44 -9.94
C GLU A 496 30.69 -17.16 -9.55
N LEU A 497 29.61 -16.81 -10.24
CA LEU A 497 28.32 -17.47 -10.12
C LEU A 497 28.27 -18.65 -11.11
N ASP A 498 28.20 -19.87 -10.59
CA ASP A 498 28.02 -21.09 -11.42
C ASP A 498 26.54 -21.19 -11.81
N GLU A 499 26.25 -21.10 -13.12
CA GLU A 499 24.86 -21.05 -13.62
C GLU A 499 24.06 -22.31 -13.29
N ASP A 500 24.70 -23.48 -13.11
CA ASP A 500 24.02 -24.76 -12.90
C ASP A 500 23.99 -25.20 -11.41
N LYS A 501 24.75 -24.52 -10.54
CA LYS A 501 24.78 -24.81 -9.10
C LYS A 501 23.51 -24.28 -8.41
N LEU A 502 22.99 -25.05 -7.45
CA LEU A 502 21.95 -24.60 -6.51
C LEU A 502 22.56 -23.76 -5.37
N TYR A 503 21.88 -22.66 -5.07
CA TYR A 503 22.23 -21.71 -4.02
C TYR A 503 21.05 -21.58 -3.05
N ARG A 504 21.36 -21.54 -1.75
CA ARG A 504 20.35 -21.37 -0.70
C ARG A 504 19.93 -19.90 -0.61
N VAL A 505 18.64 -19.64 -0.82
CA VAL A 505 18.06 -18.30 -0.88
C VAL A 505 17.03 -18.13 0.23
N VAL A 506 17.15 -17.07 1.03
CA VAL A 506 16.17 -16.74 2.07
C VAL A 506 15.34 -15.54 1.65
N THR A 507 14.03 -15.62 1.88
CA THR A 507 13.07 -14.54 1.66
C THR A 507 11.83 -14.78 2.52
N ASN A 508 10.86 -13.86 2.51
CA ASN A 508 9.59 -14.05 3.21
C ASN A 508 8.58 -14.86 2.37
N LEU A 509 7.54 -15.42 3.01
CA LEU A 509 6.54 -16.28 2.37
C LEU A 509 5.92 -15.72 1.11
N TYR A 510 5.41 -14.49 1.17
CA TYR A 510 4.80 -13.84 0.02
C TYR A 510 5.80 -13.66 -1.13
N SER A 511 7.02 -13.20 -0.82
CA SER A 511 8.06 -12.97 -1.81
C SER A 511 8.49 -14.26 -2.50
N ALA A 512 8.57 -15.38 -1.77
CA ALA A 512 8.89 -16.68 -2.35
C ALA A 512 7.82 -17.14 -3.36
N GLN A 513 6.53 -16.97 -3.01
CA GLN A 513 5.40 -17.28 -3.89
C GLN A 513 5.43 -16.39 -5.15
N MET A 514 5.66 -15.09 -4.98
CA MET A 514 5.76 -14.13 -6.09
C MET A 514 6.94 -14.42 -7.02
N LEU A 515 8.10 -14.80 -6.46
CA LEU A 515 9.23 -15.26 -7.26
C LEU A 515 8.86 -16.49 -8.09
N GLY A 516 8.13 -17.45 -7.52
CA GLY A 516 7.60 -18.61 -8.24
C GLY A 516 6.63 -18.26 -9.38
N ALA A 517 5.84 -17.20 -9.22
CA ALA A 517 4.86 -16.76 -10.21
C ALA A 517 5.49 -16.06 -11.43
N VAL A 518 6.75 -15.60 -11.35
CA VAL A 518 7.45 -14.87 -12.44
C VAL A 518 7.41 -15.63 -13.77
N THR A 519 7.57 -16.95 -13.73
CA THR A 519 7.56 -17.79 -14.95
C THR A 519 6.22 -17.70 -15.67
N ASP A 520 5.11 -17.78 -14.94
CA ASP A 520 3.76 -17.73 -15.51
C ASP A 520 3.37 -16.31 -15.93
N LEU A 521 3.67 -15.31 -15.10
CA LEU A 521 3.43 -13.89 -15.40
C LEU A 521 4.19 -13.42 -16.65
N SER A 522 5.40 -13.94 -16.86
CA SER A 522 6.19 -13.65 -18.06
C SER A 522 5.83 -14.55 -19.26
N LYS A 523 4.84 -15.44 -19.14
CA LYS A 523 4.45 -16.44 -20.15
C LYS A 523 5.63 -17.31 -20.61
N GLY A 524 6.50 -17.66 -19.67
CA GLY A 524 7.71 -18.48 -19.87
C GLY A 524 8.89 -17.76 -20.51
N ILE A 525 8.86 -16.42 -20.63
CA ILE A 525 10.01 -15.65 -21.14
C ILE A 525 11.14 -15.65 -20.10
N LEU A 526 10.79 -15.46 -18.83
CA LEU A 526 11.69 -15.61 -17.69
C LEU A 526 11.39 -16.97 -17.03
N SER A 527 12.44 -17.59 -16.49
CA SER A 527 12.33 -18.87 -15.78
C SER A 527 12.91 -18.70 -14.39
N LEU A 528 12.05 -18.71 -13.39
CA LEU A 528 12.41 -18.68 -11.98
C LEU A 528 11.52 -19.69 -11.27
N VAL A 529 12.11 -20.80 -10.83
CA VAL A 529 11.39 -21.89 -10.19
C VAL A 529 12.06 -22.17 -8.84
N PRO A 530 11.49 -21.72 -7.73
CA PRO A 530 11.96 -22.09 -6.39
C PRO A 530 11.97 -23.60 -6.20
N LYS A 531 13.06 -24.13 -5.60
CA LYS A 531 13.28 -25.57 -5.39
C LYS A 531 13.60 -25.88 -3.93
N ASP A 532 13.54 -27.16 -3.57
CA ASP A 532 14.18 -27.72 -2.38
C ASP A 532 15.70 -27.90 -2.57
N GLU A 533 16.40 -28.34 -1.52
CA GLU A 533 17.84 -28.59 -1.53
C GLU A 533 18.29 -29.67 -2.52
N ASN A 534 17.36 -30.50 -3.01
CA ASN A 534 17.60 -31.57 -3.98
C ASN A 534 17.32 -31.12 -5.43
N GLY A 535 16.88 -29.87 -5.63
CA GLY A 535 16.55 -29.32 -6.93
C GLY A 535 15.16 -29.69 -7.45
N VAL A 536 14.26 -30.16 -6.58
CA VAL A 536 12.85 -30.43 -6.90
C VAL A 536 12.05 -29.15 -6.75
N ALA A 537 11.23 -28.81 -7.75
CA ALA A 537 10.38 -27.61 -7.69
C ALA A 537 9.39 -27.69 -6.52
N LEU A 538 9.21 -26.58 -5.81
CA LEU A 538 8.29 -26.51 -4.68
C LEU A 538 6.83 -26.40 -5.16
N GLU A 539 5.96 -27.20 -4.56
CA GLU A 539 4.49 -27.08 -4.72
C GLU A 539 3.86 -26.34 -3.53
N ASN A 540 4.40 -26.50 -2.32
CA ASN A 540 3.99 -25.80 -1.11
C ASN A 540 5.17 -25.05 -0.50
N PHE A 541 5.06 -23.72 -0.38
CA PHE A 541 6.10 -22.88 0.22
C PHE A 541 6.09 -22.91 1.75
N GLU A 542 4.96 -23.21 2.38
CA GLU A 542 4.84 -23.29 3.84
C GLU A 542 5.73 -24.41 4.41
N ASP A 543 5.96 -25.49 3.65
CA ASP A 543 6.86 -26.61 4.02
C ASP A 543 8.33 -26.18 4.21
N ARG A 544 8.69 -24.95 3.81
CA ARG A 544 10.04 -24.39 3.87
C ARG A 544 10.20 -23.31 4.93
N ILE A 545 9.15 -23.00 5.69
CA ILE A 545 9.22 -22.01 6.76
C ILE A 545 10.34 -22.37 7.74
N ILE A 546 11.14 -21.37 8.10
CA ILE A 546 12.23 -21.50 9.06
C ILE A 546 11.67 -21.27 10.45
N TYR A 547 12.01 -22.18 11.36
CA TYR A 547 11.58 -22.16 12.76
C TYR A 547 12.76 -21.97 13.70
N ASP A 548 12.58 -21.15 14.73
CA ASP A 548 13.40 -21.15 15.95
C ASP A 548 12.63 -21.89 17.04
N GLY A 549 13.03 -23.13 17.31
CA GLY A 549 12.25 -24.05 18.14
C GLY A 549 10.90 -24.40 17.51
N ASP A 550 9.82 -23.94 18.11
CA ASP A 550 8.43 -24.13 17.67
C ASP A 550 7.80 -22.86 17.07
N LYS A 551 8.56 -21.76 16.96
CA LYS A 551 8.08 -20.48 16.45
C LYS A 551 8.60 -20.21 15.05
N GLU A 552 7.72 -19.74 14.18
CA GLU A 552 8.13 -19.24 12.87
C GLU A 552 9.03 -18.01 13.03
N VAL A 553 10.13 -17.94 12.27
CA VAL A 553 11.00 -16.76 12.25
C VAL A 553 10.31 -15.67 11.43
N LYS A 554 9.70 -14.68 12.09
CA LYS A 554 9.02 -13.57 11.42
C LYS A 554 9.99 -12.52 10.89
N GLU A 555 9.71 -11.95 9.73
CA GLU A 555 10.62 -10.99 9.08
C GLU A 555 10.89 -9.71 9.88
N TRP A 556 9.87 -9.15 10.54
CA TRP A 556 10.03 -7.94 11.36
C TRP A 556 10.80 -8.24 12.65
N VAL A 557 10.66 -9.47 13.19
CA VAL A 557 11.45 -9.94 14.34
C VAL A 557 12.89 -10.15 13.92
N ALA A 558 13.14 -10.71 12.74
CA ALA A 558 14.48 -10.83 12.18
C ALA A 558 15.19 -9.46 12.09
N LEU A 559 14.50 -8.44 11.58
CA LEU A 559 14.99 -7.06 11.57
C LEU A 559 15.24 -6.53 12.99
N THR A 560 14.31 -6.75 13.92
CA THR A 560 14.44 -6.33 15.32
C THR A 560 15.66 -6.95 15.98
N SER A 561 15.84 -8.27 15.88
CA SER A 561 16.96 -8.99 16.48
C SER A 561 18.30 -8.57 15.87
N TYR A 562 18.35 -8.31 14.56
CA TYR A 562 19.56 -7.84 13.90
C TYR A 562 19.93 -6.42 14.35
N LEU A 563 18.96 -5.51 14.44
CA LEU A 563 19.17 -4.15 14.97
C LEU A 563 19.71 -4.18 16.42
N GLN A 564 19.16 -5.03 17.27
CA GLN A 564 19.61 -5.20 18.66
C GLN A 564 21.02 -5.82 18.77
N SER A 565 21.47 -6.52 17.72
CA SER A 565 22.78 -7.18 17.69
C SER A 565 23.96 -6.22 17.48
N PHE A 566 23.69 -5.00 17.00
CA PHE A 566 24.74 -4.02 16.73
C PHE A 566 25.45 -3.52 17.99
N ASP A 567 26.65 -2.97 17.77
CA ASP A 567 27.44 -2.36 18.82
C ASP A 567 26.64 -1.26 19.54
N LYS A 568 26.74 -1.28 20.88
CA LYS A 568 26.00 -0.35 21.72
C LYS A 568 26.77 0.95 21.94
N LYS A 569 26.08 2.06 21.78
CA LYS A 569 26.53 3.39 22.18
C LYS A 569 25.60 3.92 23.27
N ASP A 570 26.18 4.32 24.40
CA ASP A 570 25.44 4.77 25.58
C ASP A 570 24.36 3.77 26.08
N GLY A 571 24.61 2.47 25.84
CA GLY A 571 23.74 1.37 26.28
C GLY A 571 22.65 0.94 25.28
N ILE A 572 22.48 1.65 24.17
CA ILE A 572 21.50 1.35 23.11
C ILE A 572 22.25 0.90 21.86
N ALA A 573 21.74 -0.10 21.14
CA ALA A 573 22.34 -0.56 19.88
C ALA A 573 22.30 0.57 18.85
N GLN A 574 23.37 0.78 18.10
CA GLN A 574 23.43 1.84 17.09
C GLN A 574 23.52 1.21 15.69
N ILE A 575 22.68 1.66 14.75
CA ILE A 575 22.77 1.20 13.36
C ILE A 575 24.16 1.53 12.79
N ASP A 576 24.78 0.52 12.18
CA ASP A 576 26.13 0.64 11.61
C ASP A 576 26.16 1.67 10.46
N GLU A 577 27.19 2.53 10.47
CA GLU A 577 27.45 3.55 9.44
C GLU A 577 27.58 2.97 8.03
N LYS A 578 27.84 1.66 7.87
CA LYS A 578 27.82 1.02 6.56
C LYS A 578 26.46 1.15 5.85
N TYR A 579 25.37 1.29 6.60
CA TYR A 579 24.02 1.49 6.04
C TYR A 579 23.67 2.96 5.79
N ALA A 580 24.62 3.91 5.97
CA ALA A 580 24.41 5.31 5.60
C ALA A 580 24.40 5.54 4.08
N GLY A 581 24.80 4.53 3.29
CA GLY A 581 24.86 4.60 1.83
C GLY A 581 24.87 3.22 1.17
N PRO A 582 25.01 3.16 -0.16
CA PRO A 582 25.00 1.90 -0.89
C PRO A 582 26.22 1.03 -0.58
N LEU A 583 26.03 -0.28 -0.55
CA LEU A 583 27.07 -1.30 -0.33
C LEU A 583 27.68 -1.82 -1.65
N ASN A 584 27.26 -1.27 -2.79
CA ASN A 584 27.63 -1.69 -4.14
C ASN A 584 27.16 -3.11 -4.48
N ARG A 585 25.99 -3.52 -3.98
CA ARG A 585 25.33 -4.77 -4.38
C ARG A 585 24.56 -4.61 -5.69
N LYS A 586 24.11 -3.39 -6.02
CA LYS A 586 23.43 -3.06 -7.27
C LYS A 586 24.09 -1.87 -7.96
N ILE A 587 24.60 -2.08 -9.17
CA ILE A 587 25.35 -1.07 -9.92
C ILE A 587 24.61 -0.72 -11.22
N VAL A 588 24.16 0.54 -11.33
CA VAL A 588 23.45 1.06 -12.50
C VAL A 588 24.45 1.73 -13.45
N ASN A 589 24.65 1.16 -14.65
CA ASN A 589 25.46 1.80 -15.70
C ASN A 589 24.55 2.51 -16.72
N THR A 590 24.62 3.84 -16.78
CA THR A 590 23.79 4.68 -17.66
C THR A 590 24.42 4.98 -19.03
N GLU A 591 25.55 4.34 -19.37
CA GLU A 591 26.16 4.46 -20.70
C GLU A 591 25.15 4.12 -21.80
N SER A 592 25.14 4.96 -22.84
CA SER A 592 24.08 4.94 -23.87
C SER A 592 24.61 4.80 -25.28
N ASP A 593 25.92 4.62 -25.45
CA ASP A 593 26.55 4.40 -26.75
C ASP A 593 26.15 3.04 -27.37
N LEU A 594 26.46 2.84 -28.64
CA LEU A 594 26.05 1.61 -29.33
C LEU A 594 26.75 0.37 -28.79
N VAL A 595 27.99 0.46 -28.30
CA VAL A 595 28.72 -0.72 -27.82
C VAL A 595 28.10 -1.23 -26.53
N SER A 596 27.87 -0.36 -25.55
CA SER A 596 27.27 -0.71 -24.25
C SER A 596 25.85 -1.30 -24.38
N ARG A 597 25.07 -0.89 -25.39
CA ARG A 597 23.73 -1.44 -25.66
C ARG A 597 23.72 -2.90 -26.15
N PHE A 598 24.81 -3.36 -26.77
CA PHE A 598 24.91 -4.69 -27.37
C PHE A 598 25.97 -5.57 -26.69
N GLU A 599 26.55 -5.11 -25.59
CA GLU A 599 27.55 -5.88 -24.83
C GLU A 599 26.92 -7.13 -24.21
N LYS A 600 27.68 -8.26 -24.18
CA LYS A 600 27.30 -9.54 -23.56
C LYS A 600 25.81 -9.94 -23.76
N PRO A 601 25.31 -10.12 -24.99
CA PRO A 601 23.91 -10.45 -25.22
C PRO A 601 23.59 -11.87 -24.76
N ASN A 602 22.49 -12.01 -24.01
CA ASN A 602 21.95 -13.32 -23.63
C ASN A 602 21.20 -13.99 -24.80
N ILE A 603 20.71 -15.23 -24.57
CA ILE A 603 20.01 -16.01 -25.59
C ILE A 603 18.75 -15.29 -26.10
N ILE A 604 18.01 -14.61 -25.23
CA ILE A 604 16.80 -13.86 -25.61
C ILE A 604 17.17 -12.75 -26.61
N ALA A 605 18.17 -11.95 -26.29
CA ALA A 605 18.66 -10.89 -27.17
C ALA A 605 19.17 -11.43 -28.50
N LEU A 606 19.95 -12.52 -28.48
CA LEU A 606 20.46 -13.16 -29.70
C LEU A 606 19.34 -13.65 -30.62
N VAL A 607 18.28 -14.27 -30.06
CA VAL A 607 17.10 -14.71 -30.82
C VAL A 607 16.39 -13.51 -31.44
N ILE A 608 16.17 -12.43 -30.68
CA ILE A 608 15.52 -11.23 -31.19
C ILE A 608 16.37 -10.56 -32.29
N TYR A 609 17.68 -10.45 -32.10
CA TYR A 609 18.59 -9.91 -33.11
C TYR A 609 18.54 -10.74 -34.39
N LEU A 610 18.52 -12.08 -34.28
CA LEU A 610 18.37 -12.97 -35.42
C LEU A 610 17.04 -12.74 -36.16
N ILE A 611 15.93 -12.61 -35.44
CA ILE A 611 14.61 -12.32 -36.02
C ILE A 611 14.64 -10.98 -36.78
N ILE A 612 15.20 -9.92 -36.16
CA ILE A 612 15.33 -8.61 -36.80
C ILE A 612 16.16 -8.70 -38.09
N ILE A 613 17.28 -9.42 -38.06
CA ILE A 613 18.13 -9.64 -39.24
C ILE A 613 17.36 -10.36 -40.34
N VAL A 614 16.62 -11.43 -40.00
CA VAL A 614 15.80 -12.18 -40.97
C VAL A 614 14.73 -11.30 -41.60
N VAL A 615 14.02 -10.49 -40.80
CA VAL A 615 13.01 -9.55 -41.29
C VAL A 615 13.64 -8.50 -42.22
N LEU A 616 14.79 -7.92 -41.86
CA LEU A 616 15.51 -6.97 -42.70
C LEU A 616 15.91 -7.59 -44.05
N VAL A 617 16.41 -8.83 -44.04
CA VAL A 617 16.74 -9.56 -45.28
C VAL A 617 15.49 -9.78 -46.14
N ILE A 618 14.36 -10.19 -45.55
CA ILE A 618 13.09 -10.35 -46.26
C ILE A 618 12.65 -9.02 -46.88
N VAL A 619 12.68 -7.91 -46.13
CA VAL A 619 12.32 -6.58 -46.62
C VAL A 619 13.23 -6.15 -47.78
N ILE A 620 14.55 -6.35 -47.67
CA ILE A 620 15.50 -6.04 -48.75
C ILE A 620 15.21 -6.88 -50.01
N LEU A 621 14.90 -8.17 -49.86
CA LEU A 621 14.53 -9.04 -50.97
C LEU A 621 13.20 -8.61 -51.62
N LEU A 622 12.23 -8.18 -50.82
CA LEU A 622 10.93 -7.71 -51.27
C LEU A 622 11.04 -6.39 -52.04
N ILE A 623 11.83 -5.44 -51.52
CA ILE A 623 12.19 -4.19 -52.22
C ILE A 623 12.90 -4.52 -53.53
N ARG A 624 13.90 -5.40 -53.53
CA ARG A 624 14.59 -5.83 -54.76
C ARG A 624 13.64 -6.46 -55.77
N PHE A 625 12.71 -7.29 -55.32
CA PHE A 625 11.69 -7.90 -56.16
C PHE A 625 10.75 -6.86 -56.77
N ILE A 626 10.25 -5.91 -55.98
CA ILE A 626 9.40 -4.81 -56.44
C ILE A 626 10.15 -3.94 -57.46
N VAL A 627 11.38 -3.51 -57.16
CA VAL A 627 12.22 -2.71 -58.07
C VAL A 627 12.46 -3.45 -59.38
N ARG A 628 12.75 -4.76 -59.33
CA ARG A 628 12.91 -5.61 -60.51
C ARG A 628 11.63 -5.71 -61.34
N LYS A 629 10.46 -5.84 -60.69
CA LYS A 629 9.14 -5.86 -61.33
C LYS A 629 8.80 -4.52 -62.00
N ILE A 630 9.10 -3.40 -61.34
CA ILE A 630 8.92 -2.04 -61.89
C ILE A 630 9.83 -1.82 -63.10
N ARG A 631 11.12 -2.19 -63.00
CA ARG A 631 12.08 -2.12 -64.14
C ARG A 631 11.62 -2.96 -65.33
N ASN A 632 11.12 -4.18 -65.09
CA ASN A 632 10.60 -5.04 -66.14
C ASN A 632 9.32 -4.49 -66.79
N ARG A 633 8.42 -3.87 -66.02
CA ARG A 633 7.24 -3.16 -66.56
C ARG A 633 7.63 -1.95 -67.40
N LYS A 634 8.61 -1.14 -66.97
CA LYS A 634 9.13 -0.01 -67.77
C LYS A 634 9.78 -0.49 -69.07
N ARG A 635 10.60 -1.55 -69.04
CA ARG A 635 11.18 -2.16 -70.26
C ARG A 635 10.13 -2.70 -71.23
N LYS A 636 9.06 -3.33 -70.73
CA LYS A 636 7.93 -3.78 -71.57
C LYS A 636 7.10 -2.63 -72.16
N LYS A 637 7.13 -1.44 -71.56
CA LYS A 637 6.47 -0.23 -72.10
C LYS A 637 7.31 0.42 -73.21
N ILE A 638 8.64 0.44 -73.06
CA ILE A 638 9.58 0.98 -74.06
C ILE A 638 9.66 0.10 -75.32
N ASN A 639 9.45 -1.22 -75.21
CA ASN A 639 9.42 -2.12 -76.38
C ASN A 639 8.04 -2.19 -77.07
N LYS A 640 7.08 -1.32 -76.70
CA LYS A 640 5.72 -1.26 -77.26
C LYS A 640 5.39 0.08 -77.91
N GLU A 641 6.32 1.03 -77.87
CA GLU A 641 6.42 2.21 -78.73
C GLU A 641 7.45 1.90 -79.82
#